data_AF-A0A3D3HSA6-F1
#
_entry.id   AF-A0A3D3HSA6-F1
#
_cell.length_a   1.000
_cell.length_b   1.000
_cell.length_c   1.000
_cell.angle_alpha   90.00
_cell.angle_beta   90.00
_cell.angle_gamma   90.00
#
_symmetry.space_group_name_H-M   'P 1'
#
loop_
_entity.id
_entity.type
_entity.pdbx_description
1 polymer ?
#
loop_
_entity_poly.entity_id
_entity_poly.type
_entity_poly.pdbx_seq_one_letter_code
_entity_poly.pdbx_strand_id
1 'polypeptide(L)'
;MNVHFILNGTPHSLDCIPGENVRDILFGLGMHSVRNSDDGFGFAGSDAILLNGNIVNASLLIAAQLEGAVIETAESLGKWNELSDVQQAMVDVGVIQSGYNDPAAALILTDLINRIPEPDRAQIDDALSGLFSRDAGYQQFYQVIELLVKRRKDPHYKADTAPEFRDDLTVVGKVTPKTDAAVMVQAKPCYVEDRIPANTCVIKMLRSPHAHALITHLDVSKAEALPGVVHVITHKNCPDIYYTPGGQSAPEPSPLDRRMFGKKVRHVGDRVAAVVAENEAIALKALSLISVEYEVLKHVLSVDEAKADGAPLVHDEPVIYVNGAPADLAEQNKNAADRGEHMQINFPIGSKPCKNIAAGVHGHIGDLDKGFKEADVVLERTYESRQVQQCPTEPHICYTYMNDDRLVIHASTQVPWHLRRQVARILGLKQNKVHVIKERVGGGFGSKQDILLEEVCAWATYVTGRAVSFRYTREEEFIANTSRHVAKVKIKLGATKDGKITAINMEFLANTGPYGNHSLTVPSNGPALSLPLYPCDNVDFQVTTYYSNICPTGAYQGYGAPKGNFALTMILAELAKELNIDLLDLIETNRVHEGQELKILGAIGEGKMPTSVPHAASCALGPILKKGRELINWDSPRKQNGDWKTGRGVAIIMQKSGIPDIDQANCMVKLESDGTFIVHSGGADIGTGLDTVVKKLTAEVLHCDLDDIHVISGDTDHALFDKGAYASSGTCFSGNAAKMAAENLREKILFHGAAQLGEPVEDVALAAPGVVRGKKGEISFGDLAHAAEGGTGFGVLVANASYITPDFAFPYGANFAEVSVNTRTGEIRLDKFYALLDCGTPVNPDLALGQIYGASMRAIGHSMSEEIRYDAKGVPLTRDLKTYGAPKIGDIPRDFRAFLVPSDDKVGPYGAKSISEIAVNGASPAIATAIHDACGVWLREWHFTPEKILRGMGKM
;
A
#
# COMPACT_ATOMS: atom_id res chain seq x y z
N MET A 1 -25.68 34.62 -6.81
CA MET A 1 -25.29 35.63 -5.81
C MET A 1 -23.87 36.03 -6.14
N ASN A 2 -23.54 37.31 -6.07
CA ASN A 2 -22.15 37.73 -6.23
C ASN A 2 -21.51 37.76 -4.84
N VAL A 3 -20.39 37.05 -4.67
CA VAL A 3 -19.60 37.07 -3.43
C VAL A 3 -18.27 37.75 -3.66
N HIS A 4 -17.86 38.57 -2.68
CA HIS A 4 -16.59 39.28 -2.67
C HIS A 4 -15.73 38.79 -1.52
N PHE A 5 -14.49 38.39 -1.79
CA PHE A 5 -13.57 37.88 -0.77
C PHE A 5 -12.12 38.11 -1.16
N ILE A 6 -11.21 37.91 -0.22
CA ILE A 6 -9.76 37.95 -0.47
C ILE A 6 -9.25 36.51 -0.40
N LEU A 7 -8.61 36.02 -1.46
CA LEU A 7 -7.97 34.72 -1.52
C LEU A 7 -6.47 34.91 -1.71
N ASN A 8 -5.67 34.40 -0.78
CA ASN A 8 -4.21 34.49 -0.82
C ASN A 8 -3.72 35.94 -1.09
N GLY A 9 -4.37 36.91 -0.42
CA GLY A 9 -4.06 38.35 -0.55
C GLY A 9 -4.64 39.03 -1.80
N THR A 10 -5.29 38.30 -2.71
CA THR A 10 -5.88 38.85 -3.93
C THR A 10 -7.40 39.00 -3.79
N PRO A 11 -8.01 40.15 -4.17
CA PRO A 11 -9.46 40.28 -4.20
C PRO A 11 -10.10 39.44 -5.31
N HIS A 12 -11.17 38.72 -4.99
CA HIS A 12 -12.00 37.94 -5.91
C HIS A 12 -13.45 38.39 -5.85
N SER A 13 -14.14 38.31 -7.00
CA SER A 13 -15.59 38.44 -7.12
C SER A 13 -16.10 37.29 -7.98
N LEU A 14 -17.05 36.52 -7.45
CA LEU A 14 -17.58 35.31 -8.10
C LEU A 14 -19.10 35.32 -8.08
N ASP A 15 -19.72 35.05 -9.23
CA ASP A 15 -21.13 34.70 -9.29
C ASP A 15 -21.29 33.20 -9.00
N CYS A 16 -21.96 32.87 -7.90
CA CYS A 16 -22.13 31.50 -7.43
C CYS A 16 -23.55 31.22 -6.92
N ILE A 17 -23.84 29.94 -6.70
CA ILE A 17 -25.07 29.52 -6.00
C ILE A 17 -24.80 29.63 -4.49
N PRO A 18 -25.67 30.24 -3.67
CA PRO A 18 -25.37 30.49 -2.26
C PRO A 18 -24.97 29.25 -1.43
N GLY A 19 -25.53 28.08 -1.76
CA GLY A 19 -25.27 26.80 -1.09
C GLY A 19 -24.17 25.95 -1.73
N GLU A 20 -23.45 26.48 -2.72
CA GLU A 20 -22.34 25.78 -3.36
C GLU A 20 -21.20 25.56 -2.36
N ASN A 21 -20.55 24.40 -2.44
CA ASN A 21 -19.53 24.00 -1.47
C ASN A 21 -18.23 24.79 -1.69
N VAL A 22 -17.67 25.38 -0.63
CA VAL A 22 -16.46 26.21 -0.76
C VAL A 22 -15.25 25.40 -1.21
N ARG A 23 -15.15 24.13 -0.84
CA ARG A 23 -14.09 23.23 -1.31
C ARG A 23 -14.08 23.15 -2.83
N ASP A 24 -15.24 22.92 -3.44
CA ASP A 24 -15.38 22.83 -4.90
C ASP A 24 -15.09 24.18 -5.58
N ILE A 25 -15.53 25.30 -4.98
CA ILE A 25 -15.23 26.65 -5.47
C ILE A 25 -13.72 26.91 -5.48
N LEU A 26 -13.04 26.72 -4.34
CA LEU A 26 -11.61 27.00 -4.22
C LEU A 26 -10.79 26.09 -5.13
N PHE A 27 -11.12 24.80 -5.20
CA PHE A 27 -10.48 23.87 -6.13
C PHE A 27 -10.69 24.30 -7.59
N GLY A 28 -11.89 24.73 -7.96
CA GLY A 28 -12.21 25.26 -9.29
C GLY A 28 -11.48 26.58 -9.63
N LEU A 29 -11.07 27.35 -8.62
CA LEU A 29 -10.20 28.52 -8.76
C LEU A 29 -8.70 28.16 -8.83
N GLY A 30 -8.36 26.86 -8.85
CA GLY A 30 -6.98 26.37 -8.94
C GLY A 30 -6.28 26.19 -7.60
N MET A 31 -7.00 26.24 -6.48
CA MET A 31 -6.45 25.94 -5.15
C MET A 31 -6.42 24.43 -4.93
N HIS A 32 -5.44 23.78 -5.55
CA HIS A 32 -5.24 22.34 -5.52
C HIS A 32 -4.86 21.81 -4.12
N SER A 33 -4.54 22.65 -3.13
CA SER A 33 -4.35 22.21 -1.74
C SER A 33 -5.66 21.83 -1.07
N VAL A 34 -6.82 22.20 -1.63
CA VAL A 34 -8.13 22.07 -0.98
C VAL A 34 -8.82 20.79 -1.48
N ARG A 35 -8.36 19.63 -1.00
CA ARG A 35 -8.64 18.29 -1.55
C ARG A 35 -9.89 17.62 -0.94
N ASN A 36 -10.50 16.66 -1.65
CA ASN A 36 -11.62 15.88 -1.11
C ASN A 36 -11.26 14.43 -0.75
N SER A 37 -11.11 14.17 0.53
CA SER A 37 -10.76 12.84 1.01
C SER A 37 -11.91 12.09 1.68
N ASP A 38 -13.00 12.75 2.03
CA ASP A 38 -14.02 12.20 2.91
C ASP A 38 -15.42 12.72 2.59
N ASP A 39 -15.68 13.05 1.32
CA ASP A 39 -16.98 13.50 0.82
C ASP A 39 -17.55 14.72 1.57
N GLY A 40 -16.68 15.54 2.15
CA GLY A 40 -17.05 16.76 2.85
C GLY A 40 -17.51 16.57 4.30
N PHE A 41 -17.17 15.44 4.93
CA PHE A 41 -17.41 15.25 6.37
C PHE A 41 -16.41 16.01 7.25
N GLY A 42 -15.31 16.53 6.69
CA GLY A 42 -14.31 17.32 7.43
C GLY A 42 -13.53 16.53 8.48
N PHE A 43 -13.48 15.20 8.36
CA PHE A 43 -12.69 14.30 9.19
C PHE A 43 -11.23 14.21 8.73
N ALA A 44 -10.98 14.23 7.42
CA ALA A 44 -9.65 14.00 6.86
C ALA A 44 -8.73 15.24 6.98
N GLY A 45 -9.31 16.44 6.97
CA GLY A 45 -8.57 17.71 7.06
C GLY A 45 -7.76 18.06 5.81
N SER A 46 -7.98 17.35 4.70
CA SER A 46 -7.29 17.54 3.42
C SER A 46 -7.66 18.85 2.71
N ASP A 47 -8.74 19.49 3.15
CA ASP A 47 -9.29 20.74 2.67
C ASP A 47 -9.15 21.88 3.69
N ALA A 48 -8.19 21.76 4.60
CA ALA A 48 -7.92 22.80 5.60
C ALA A 48 -7.52 24.12 4.91
N ILE A 49 -8.16 25.21 5.34
CA ILE A 49 -7.89 26.59 4.94
C ILE A 49 -7.83 27.48 6.19
N LEU A 50 -7.20 28.64 6.07
CA LEU A 50 -7.37 29.72 7.06
C LEU A 50 -8.53 30.62 6.61
N LEU A 51 -9.61 30.64 7.38
CA LEU A 51 -10.73 31.57 7.19
C LEU A 51 -10.68 32.64 8.28
N ASN A 52 -10.40 33.89 7.90
CA ASN A 52 -10.25 35.02 8.81
C ASN A 52 -9.28 34.71 9.97
N GLY A 53 -8.17 34.03 9.67
CA GLY A 53 -7.15 33.63 10.64
C GLY A 53 -7.46 32.38 11.48
N ASN A 54 -8.53 31.62 11.16
CA ASN A 54 -8.85 30.37 11.86
C ASN A 54 -8.77 29.18 10.90
N ILE A 55 -8.13 28.09 11.33
CA ILE A 55 -8.10 26.83 10.57
C ILE A 55 -9.51 26.21 10.56
N VAL A 56 -10.05 25.99 9.36
CA VAL A 56 -11.34 25.34 9.13
C VAL A 56 -11.26 24.44 7.89
N ASN A 57 -12.14 23.45 7.77
CA ASN A 57 -12.25 22.63 6.56
C ASN A 57 -13.20 23.31 5.57
N ALA A 58 -12.73 23.56 4.35
CA ALA A 58 -13.51 24.26 3.33
C ALA A 58 -14.82 23.54 2.96
N SER A 59 -14.86 22.21 3.03
CA SER A 59 -16.04 21.41 2.72
C SER A 59 -17.20 21.59 3.68
N LEU A 60 -16.95 22.13 4.87
CA LEU A 60 -17.97 22.45 5.86
C LEU A 60 -18.59 23.84 5.66
N LEU A 61 -18.16 24.57 4.63
CA LEU A 61 -18.60 25.92 4.32
C LEU A 61 -19.40 25.98 3.01
N ILE A 62 -20.31 26.94 2.94
CA ILE A 62 -21.05 27.29 1.71
C ILE A 62 -20.58 28.64 1.15
N ALA A 63 -20.81 28.86 -0.14
CA ALA A 63 -20.37 30.05 -0.86
C ALA A 63 -20.80 31.38 -0.19
N ALA A 64 -21.99 31.43 0.40
CA ALA A 64 -22.48 32.60 1.13
C ALA A 64 -21.59 33.05 2.29
N GLN A 65 -20.82 32.14 2.88
CA GLN A 65 -19.89 32.44 3.97
C GLN A 65 -18.57 33.05 3.49
N LEU A 66 -18.35 33.15 2.17
CA LEU A 66 -17.17 33.79 1.61
C LEU A 66 -17.29 35.32 1.62
N GLU A 67 -18.50 35.88 1.67
CA GLU A 67 -18.69 37.34 1.60
C GLU A 67 -17.89 38.09 2.67
N GLY A 68 -17.00 38.98 2.22
CA GLY A 68 -16.08 39.77 3.05
C GLY A 68 -14.96 38.97 3.72
N ALA A 69 -14.84 37.67 3.45
CA ALA A 69 -13.86 36.81 4.11
C ALA A 69 -12.44 36.98 3.54
N VAL A 70 -11.45 36.72 4.39
CA VAL A 70 -10.05 36.53 4.02
C VAL A 70 -9.72 35.05 4.12
N ILE A 71 -9.24 34.48 3.03
CA ILE A 71 -8.96 33.06 2.87
C ILE A 71 -7.49 32.90 2.52
N GLU A 72 -6.80 32.03 3.24
CA GLU A 72 -5.47 31.56 2.87
C GLU A 72 -5.46 30.04 2.72
N THR A 73 -4.83 29.57 1.64
CA THR A 73 -4.62 28.15 1.32
C THR A 73 -3.14 27.84 1.33
N ALA A 74 -2.73 26.58 1.14
CA ALA A 74 -1.31 26.23 1.20
C ALA A 74 -0.47 26.86 0.06
N GLU A 75 -1.12 27.25 -1.05
CA GLU A 75 -0.52 27.98 -2.15
C GLU A 75 0.01 29.37 -1.75
N SER A 76 -0.46 29.95 -0.64
CA SER A 76 0.04 31.25 -0.15
C SER A 76 1.39 31.15 0.55
N LEU A 77 1.80 29.95 0.99
CA LEU A 77 2.95 29.76 1.88
C LEU A 77 4.28 30.03 1.19
N GLY A 78 4.38 29.65 -0.08
CA GLY A 78 5.60 29.74 -0.87
C GLY A 78 5.41 30.56 -2.14
N LYS A 79 6.45 30.61 -2.97
CA LYS A 79 6.38 31.14 -4.33
C LYS A 79 6.73 30.06 -5.32
N TRP A 80 6.56 30.34 -6.62
CA TRP A 80 6.97 29.41 -7.67
C TRP A 80 8.45 29.02 -7.49
N ASN A 81 8.70 27.74 -7.18
CA ASN A 81 10.02 27.16 -6.90
C ASN A 81 10.74 27.69 -5.65
N GLU A 82 10.05 28.37 -4.74
CA GLU A 82 10.57 28.76 -3.42
C GLU A 82 9.65 28.20 -2.32
N LEU A 83 10.19 27.31 -1.49
CA LEU A 83 9.48 26.75 -0.34
C LEU A 83 9.45 27.74 0.82
N SER A 84 8.35 27.75 1.58
CA SER A 84 8.32 28.39 2.90
C SER A 84 9.27 27.67 3.87
N ASP A 85 9.63 28.32 4.98
CA ASP A 85 10.47 27.68 6.02
C ASP A 85 9.85 26.36 6.53
N VAL A 86 8.52 26.32 6.69
CA VAL A 86 7.78 25.13 7.12
C VAL A 86 7.79 24.06 6.04
N GLN A 87 7.54 24.42 4.78
CA GLN A 87 7.60 23.49 3.66
C GLN A 87 9.02 22.89 3.50
N GLN A 88 10.06 23.73 3.61
CA GLN A 88 11.46 23.28 3.56
C GLN A 88 11.79 22.35 4.74
N ALA A 89 11.34 22.67 5.95
CA ALA A 89 11.55 21.79 7.11
C ALA A 89 10.85 20.44 6.96
N MET A 90 9.65 20.39 6.36
CA MET A 90 8.97 19.14 6.02
C MET A 90 9.76 18.30 5.01
N VAL A 91 10.31 18.94 3.98
CA VAL A 91 11.18 18.30 2.98
C VAL A 91 12.44 17.74 3.64
N ASP A 92 13.12 18.52 4.48
CA ASP A 92 14.39 18.14 5.10
C ASP A 92 14.26 17.03 6.16
N VAL A 93 13.10 16.93 6.81
CA VAL A 93 12.78 15.84 7.76
C VAL A 93 12.36 14.56 7.04
N GLY A 94 11.98 14.63 5.77
CA GLY A 94 11.50 13.47 5.01
C GLY A 94 10.10 13.00 5.46
N VAL A 95 9.26 13.91 5.97
CA VAL A 95 7.87 13.56 6.35
C VAL A 95 6.96 13.38 5.13
N ILE A 96 7.30 14.00 4.01
CA ILE A 96 6.51 13.99 2.78
C ILE A 96 6.64 12.64 2.07
N GLN A 97 5.54 11.88 2.04
CA GLN A 97 5.46 10.56 1.42
C GLN A 97 4.61 10.61 0.14
N SER A 98 3.30 10.35 0.24
CA SER A 98 2.37 10.43 -0.90
C SER A 98 1.94 11.84 -1.22
N GLY A 99 2.12 12.79 -0.30
CA GLY A 99 1.97 14.22 -0.57
C GLY A 99 0.54 14.76 -0.49
N TYR A 100 -0.49 13.90 -0.44
CA TYR A 100 -1.86 14.33 -0.71
C TYR A 100 -2.41 15.30 0.33
N ASN A 101 -1.99 15.13 1.60
CA ASN A 101 -2.40 15.98 2.72
C ASN A 101 -1.30 16.93 3.22
N ASP A 102 -0.11 16.86 2.63
CA ASP A 102 1.05 17.61 3.11
C ASP A 102 0.90 19.13 2.93
N PRO A 103 0.22 19.66 1.89
CA PRO A 103 -0.14 21.07 1.84
C PRO A 103 -0.97 21.54 3.02
N ALA A 104 -1.99 20.77 3.42
CA ALA A 104 -2.83 21.08 4.57
C ALA A 104 -2.02 21.03 5.88
N ALA A 105 -1.14 20.03 6.02
CA ALA A 105 -0.21 19.95 7.14
C ALA A 105 0.71 21.19 7.20
N ALA A 106 1.29 21.61 6.06
CA ALA A 106 2.14 22.79 5.99
C ALA A 106 1.41 24.07 6.42
N LEU A 107 0.14 24.23 6.02
CA LEU A 107 -0.69 25.37 6.41
C LEU A 107 -0.96 25.37 7.92
N ILE A 108 -1.38 24.23 8.48
CA ILE A 108 -1.64 24.05 9.92
C ILE A 108 -0.39 24.33 10.76
N LEU A 109 0.76 23.78 10.36
CA LEU A 109 2.01 23.97 11.07
C LEU A 109 2.51 25.41 10.97
N THR A 110 2.30 26.09 9.84
CA THR A 110 2.62 27.51 9.68
C THR A 110 1.79 28.37 10.62
N ASP A 111 0.47 28.15 10.68
CA ASP A 111 -0.41 28.84 11.64
C ASP A 111 0.03 28.62 13.09
N LEU A 112 0.29 27.36 13.48
CA LEU A 112 0.75 27.02 14.83
C LEU A 112 2.04 27.79 15.20
N ILE A 113 3.05 27.76 14.32
CA ILE A 113 4.38 28.32 14.58
C ILE A 113 4.39 29.86 14.56
N ASN A 114 3.42 30.48 13.88
CA ASN A 114 3.19 31.92 13.92
C ASN A 114 2.53 32.36 15.23
N ARG A 115 1.59 31.56 15.77
CA ARG A 115 0.91 31.85 17.04
C ARG A 115 1.77 31.50 18.26
N ILE A 116 2.48 30.38 18.20
CA ILE A 116 3.25 29.81 19.32
C ILE A 116 4.65 29.48 18.81
N PRO A 117 5.66 30.34 19.09
CA PRO A 117 6.96 30.17 18.47
C PRO A 117 7.76 28.92 18.85
N GLU A 118 7.52 28.38 20.04
CA GLU A 118 8.12 27.15 20.57
C GLU A 118 7.02 26.26 21.16
N PRO A 119 6.17 25.62 20.34
CA PRO A 119 5.02 24.89 20.83
C PRO A 119 5.44 23.58 21.50
N ASP A 120 4.75 23.21 22.57
CA ASP A 120 4.92 21.91 23.23
C ASP A 120 4.18 20.80 22.48
N ARG A 121 4.37 19.55 22.92
CA ARG A 121 3.74 18.39 22.29
C ARG A 121 2.21 18.47 22.28
N ALA A 122 1.58 18.93 23.36
CA ALA A 122 0.12 18.99 23.44
C ALA A 122 -0.45 20.01 22.45
N GLN A 123 0.26 21.13 22.24
CA GLN A 123 -0.10 22.14 21.25
C GLN A 123 0.07 21.65 19.81
N ILE A 124 1.08 20.83 19.54
CA ILE A 124 1.27 20.17 18.24
C ILE A 124 0.16 19.13 18.00
N ASP A 125 -0.16 18.32 19.01
CA ASP A 125 -1.23 17.32 18.96
C ASP A 125 -2.60 17.98 18.67
N ASP A 126 -2.90 19.07 19.35
CA ASP A 126 -4.12 19.85 19.14
C ASP A 126 -4.21 20.41 17.73
N ALA A 127 -3.13 21.05 17.24
CA ALA A 127 -3.10 21.63 15.89
C ALA A 127 -3.33 20.59 14.79
N LEU A 128 -2.72 19.41 14.92
CA LEU A 128 -2.83 18.34 13.92
C LEU A 128 -4.03 17.40 14.14
N SER A 129 -4.85 17.62 15.18
CA SER A 129 -6.00 16.75 15.52
C SER A 129 -7.03 16.62 14.39
N GLY A 130 -7.17 17.67 13.59
CA GLY A 130 -8.04 17.72 12.41
C GLY A 130 -7.49 16.98 11.19
N LEU A 131 -6.20 16.66 11.16
CA LEU A 131 -5.53 16.08 10.00
C LEU A 131 -5.43 14.56 10.11
N PHE A 132 -5.95 13.86 9.11
CA PHE A 132 -5.75 12.42 8.95
C PHE A 132 -4.53 12.17 8.06
N SER A 133 -3.44 11.68 8.63
CA SER A 133 -2.28 11.19 7.89
C SER A 133 -2.27 9.66 7.90
N ARG A 134 -2.25 9.05 6.72
CA ARG A 134 -2.21 7.58 6.57
C ARG A 134 -0.86 7.05 6.15
N ASP A 135 -0.07 7.84 5.44
CA ASP A 135 1.26 7.50 4.90
C ASP A 135 2.40 7.82 5.87
N ALA A 136 2.30 8.92 6.64
CA ALA A 136 3.23 9.23 7.73
C ALA A 136 2.72 8.74 9.10
N GLY A 137 3.64 8.48 10.04
CA GLY A 137 3.32 7.98 11.40
C GLY A 137 3.25 9.06 12.48
N TYR A 138 3.01 10.32 12.11
CA TYR A 138 2.97 11.53 12.95
C TYR A 138 4.27 11.93 13.68
N GLN A 139 5.13 10.99 14.06
CA GLN A 139 6.36 11.26 14.83
C GLN A 139 7.27 12.30 14.16
N GLN A 140 7.34 12.29 12.83
CA GLN A 140 8.17 13.19 12.04
C GLN A 140 7.66 14.64 12.08
N PHE A 141 6.36 14.90 12.31
CA PHE A 141 5.87 16.28 12.44
C PHE A 141 6.43 16.98 13.69
N TYR A 142 6.69 16.25 14.78
CA TYR A 142 7.41 16.82 15.93
C TYR A 142 8.84 17.21 15.56
N GLN A 143 9.52 16.42 14.72
CA GLN A 143 10.87 16.72 14.23
C GLN A 143 10.87 17.93 13.29
N VAL A 144 9.82 18.13 12.48
CA VAL A 144 9.63 19.33 11.66
C VAL A 144 9.57 20.58 12.55
N ILE A 145 8.75 20.55 13.61
CA ILE A 145 8.66 21.66 14.56
C ILE A 145 9.99 21.89 15.28
N GLU A 146 10.67 20.83 15.73
CA GLU A 146 11.98 20.96 16.38
C GLU A 146 13.02 21.61 15.44
N LEU A 147 13.05 21.21 14.18
CA LEU A 147 13.92 21.80 13.16
C LEU A 147 13.61 23.29 12.96
N LEU A 148 12.34 23.66 12.86
CA LEU A 148 11.91 25.06 12.72
C LEU A 148 12.33 25.93 13.91
N VAL A 149 12.10 25.44 15.13
CA VAL A 149 12.48 26.15 16.37
C VAL A 149 14.00 26.38 16.42
N LYS A 150 14.80 25.38 16.03
CA LYS A 150 16.25 25.52 15.96
C LYS A 150 16.70 26.46 14.85
N ARG A 151 16.07 26.41 13.67
CA ARG A 151 16.38 27.31 12.55
C ARG A 151 16.07 28.77 12.81
N ARG A 152 15.07 29.06 13.63
CA ARG A 152 14.82 30.43 14.11
C ARG A 152 15.98 31.00 14.93
N LYS A 153 16.74 30.14 15.61
CA LYS A 153 17.93 30.52 16.41
C LYS A 153 19.20 30.50 15.57
N ASP A 154 19.31 29.54 14.65
CA ASP A 154 20.40 29.40 13.69
C ASP A 154 19.85 28.98 12.31
N PRO A 155 19.70 29.92 11.36
CA PRO A 155 19.12 29.63 10.03
C PRO A 155 19.84 28.53 9.24
N HIS A 156 21.12 28.25 9.57
CA HIS A 156 21.91 27.22 8.90
C HIS A 156 21.85 25.87 9.60
N TYR A 157 21.08 25.75 10.69
CA TYR A 157 20.96 24.51 11.44
C TYR A 157 20.44 23.37 10.53
N LYS A 158 21.21 22.28 10.51
CA LYS A 158 20.84 21.02 9.88
C LYS A 158 20.51 20.01 10.97
N ALA A 159 19.32 19.42 10.89
CA ALA A 159 18.96 18.32 11.78
C ALA A 159 19.61 17.02 11.30
N ASP A 160 20.04 16.21 12.26
CA ASP A 160 20.36 14.80 12.03
C ASP A 160 19.03 14.01 12.09
N THR A 161 18.37 13.90 10.93
CA THR A 161 17.01 13.32 10.81
C THR A 161 17.07 11.80 10.67
N ALA A 162 18.18 11.27 10.14
CA ALA A 162 18.43 9.86 9.97
C ALA A 162 19.94 9.59 9.91
N PRO A 163 20.40 8.42 10.41
CA PRO A 163 21.80 8.03 10.28
C PRO A 163 22.18 7.80 8.81
N GLU A 164 23.43 8.10 8.48
CA GLU A 164 24.01 7.75 7.18
C GLU A 164 24.66 6.36 7.20
N PHE A 165 24.76 5.76 6.02
CA PHE A 165 25.34 4.44 5.77
C PHE A 165 26.30 4.54 4.57
N ARG A 166 27.09 3.47 4.34
CA ARG A 166 27.98 3.32 3.17
C ARG A 166 28.93 4.50 2.97
N ASP A 167 29.92 4.62 3.85
CA ASP A 167 30.97 5.66 3.74
C ASP A 167 31.84 5.51 2.48
N ASP A 168 31.77 4.36 1.82
CA ASP A 168 32.40 4.07 0.54
C ASP A 168 31.62 4.61 -0.67
N LEU A 169 30.38 5.08 -0.49
CA LEU A 169 29.49 5.58 -1.55
C LEU A 169 29.16 7.07 -1.36
N THR A 170 28.77 7.72 -2.44
CA THR A 170 28.60 9.19 -2.46
C THR A 170 27.16 9.62 -2.16
N VAL A 171 26.16 8.91 -2.70
CA VAL A 171 24.74 9.27 -2.54
C VAL A 171 23.94 8.12 -1.93
N VAL A 172 24.24 6.86 -2.26
CA VAL A 172 23.53 5.70 -1.68
C VAL A 172 23.88 5.58 -0.20
N GLY A 173 22.87 5.43 0.67
CA GLY A 173 23.08 5.41 2.12
C GLY A 173 23.10 6.79 2.78
N LYS A 174 23.05 7.87 2.01
CA LYS A 174 23.06 9.26 2.51
C LYS A 174 21.67 9.85 2.57
N VAL A 175 21.43 10.85 3.42
CA VAL A 175 20.12 11.53 3.48
C VAL A 175 19.97 12.44 2.27
N THR A 176 18.82 12.37 1.60
CA THR A 176 18.52 13.21 0.43
C THR A 176 17.03 13.52 0.39
N PRO A 177 16.64 14.79 0.20
CA PRO A 177 15.25 15.15 -0.04
C PRO A 177 14.60 14.29 -1.13
N LYS A 178 13.35 13.87 -0.90
CA LYS A 178 12.57 13.14 -1.90
C LYS A 178 12.37 14.02 -3.14
N THR A 179 12.64 13.45 -4.31
CA THR A 179 12.72 14.15 -5.60
C THR A 179 11.46 14.98 -5.93
N ASP A 180 10.28 14.51 -5.55
CA ASP A 180 8.99 15.16 -5.84
C ASP A 180 8.34 15.82 -4.62
N ALA A 181 9.01 15.89 -3.46
CA ALA A 181 8.42 16.44 -2.24
C ALA A 181 8.02 17.92 -2.39
N ALA A 182 8.86 18.73 -3.03
CA ALA A 182 8.58 20.14 -3.26
C ALA A 182 7.31 20.35 -4.11
N VAL A 183 7.11 19.52 -5.14
CA VAL A 183 5.90 19.60 -6.00
C VAL A 183 4.65 19.35 -5.16
N MET A 184 4.67 18.30 -4.34
CA MET A 184 3.51 17.90 -3.55
C MET A 184 3.19 18.89 -2.42
N VAL A 185 4.18 19.32 -1.63
CA VAL A 185 3.93 20.22 -0.48
C VAL A 185 3.54 21.64 -0.89
N GLN A 186 3.89 22.07 -2.10
CA GLN A 186 3.43 23.33 -2.71
C GLN A 186 2.05 23.20 -3.37
N ALA A 187 1.40 22.03 -3.27
CA ALA A 187 0.14 21.72 -3.95
C ALA A 187 0.19 21.93 -5.48
N LYS A 188 1.35 21.71 -6.12
CA LYS A 188 1.42 21.79 -7.58
C LYS A 188 0.58 20.66 -8.20
N PRO A 189 -0.12 20.90 -9.34
CA PRO A 189 -0.96 19.90 -10.01
C PRO A 189 -0.21 18.60 -10.36
N CYS A 190 -0.52 17.49 -9.68
CA CYS A 190 0.17 16.21 -9.88
C CYS A 190 -0.64 14.94 -9.64
N TYR A 191 -1.87 15.03 -9.14
CA TYR A 191 -2.78 13.89 -8.96
C TYR A 191 -3.78 13.81 -10.11
N VAL A 192 -4.51 12.70 -10.23
CA VAL A 192 -5.48 12.51 -11.33
C VAL A 192 -6.53 13.61 -11.38
N GLU A 193 -7.07 14.02 -10.23
CA GLU A 193 -8.10 15.07 -10.16
C GLU A 193 -7.61 16.44 -10.65
N ASP A 194 -6.30 16.67 -10.65
CA ASP A 194 -5.70 17.91 -11.17
C ASP A 194 -5.61 17.94 -12.70
N ARG A 195 -5.79 16.78 -13.35
CA ARG A 195 -5.70 16.64 -14.81
C ARG A 195 -7.05 16.72 -15.51
N ILE A 196 -8.15 16.82 -14.76
CA ILE A 196 -9.51 16.71 -15.28
C ILE A 196 -9.99 18.05 -15.83
N PRO A 197 -10.26 18.18 -17.15
CA PRO A 197 -10.88 19.38 -17.70
C PRO A 197 -12.33 19.53 -17.23
N ALA A 198 -12.80 20.78 -17.10
CA ALA A 198 -14.13 21.11 -16.56
C ALA A 198 -15.32 20.54 -17.37
N ASN A 199 -15.14 20.26 -18.67
CA ASN A 199 -16.17 19.72 -19.56
C ASN A 199 -16.19 18.18 -19.65
N THR A 200 -15.49 17.51 -18.73
CA THR A 200 -15.41 16.04 -18.65
C THR A 200 -16.72 15.45 -18.13
N CYS A 201 -17.23 14.41 -18.78
CA CYS A 201 -18.38 13.67 -18.27
C CYS A 201 -18.00 12.89 -17.00
N VAL A 202 -18.94 12.68 -16.09
CA VAL A 202 -18.70 11.92 -14.86
C VAL A 202 -19.48 10.62 -14.85
N ILE A 203 -18.93 9.61 -14.17
CA ILE A 203 -19.63 8.36 -13.88
C ILE A 203 -20.15 8.36 -12.45
N LYS A 204 -21.40 7.92 -12.28
CA LYS A 204 -21.93 7.43 -11.00
C LYS A 204 -22.49 6.02 -11.15
N MET A 205 -22.29 5.19 -10.11
CA MET A 205 -22.61 3.77 -10.12
C MET A 205 -23.86 3.51 -9.27
N LEU A 206 -24.87 2.84 -9.84
CA LEU A 206 -25.91 2.19 -9.05
C LEU A 206 -25.34 0.91 -8.46
N ARG A 207 -25.37 0.81 -7.13
CA ARG A 207 -24.81 -0.32 -6.38
C ARG A 207 -25.89 -1.18 -5.76
N SER A 208 -25.58 -2.46 -5.59
CA SER A 208 -26.47 -3.42 -4.94
C SER A 208 -26.69 -3.01 -3.47
N PRO A 209 -27.96 -2.91 -3.00
CA PRO A 209 -28.26 -2.75 -1.59
C PRO A 209 -28.28 -4.11 -0.84
N HIS A 210 -28.09 -5.23 -1.54
CA HIS A 210 -28.21 -6.58 -1.00
C HIS A 210 -26.86 -7.30 -0.96
N ALA A 211 -26.60 -8.04 0.12
CA ALA A 211 -25.41 -8.87 0.26
C ALA A 211 -25.40 -10.04 -0.75
N HIS A 212 -26.56 -10.52 -1.17
CA HIS A 212 -26.66 -11.60 -2.16
C HIS A 212 -28.00 -11.52 -2.87
N ALA A 213 -28.02 -11.33 -4.19
CA ALA A 213 -29.25 -11.28 -4.96
C ALA A 213 -29.02 -11.57 -6.45
N LEU A 214 -30.10 -11.93 -7.15
CA LEU A 214 -30.17 -11.98 -8.60
C LEU A 214 -31.03 -10.82 -9.13
N ILE A 215 -30.53 -10.09 -10.11
CA ILE A 215 -31.32 -9.07 -10.82
C ILE A 215 -32.30 -9.79 -11.75
N THR A 216 -33.60 -9.71 -11.46
CA THR A 216 -34.68 -10.31 -12.26
C THR A 216 -35.22 -9.34 -13.30
N HIS A 217 -35.21 -8.04 -12.99
CA HIS A 217 -35.61 -6.97 -13.89
C HIS A 217 -34.71 -5.74 -13.72
N LEU A 218 -34.38 -5.07 -14.83
CA LEU A 218 -33.60 -3.82 -14.86
C LEU A 218 -34.10 -2.95 -16.01
N ASP A 219 -34.72 -1.82 -15.66
CA ASP A 219 -35.19 -0.78 -16.58
C ASP A 219 -34.42 0.53 -16.34
N VAL A 220 -33.72 0.97 -17.39
CA VAL A 220 -32.91 2.18 -17.42
C VAL A 220 -33.49 3.26 -18.34
N SER A 221 -34.64 3.01 -18.98
CA SER A 221 -35.19 3.86 -20.05
C SER A 221 -35.43 5.31 -19.61
N LYS A 222 -35.89 5.51 -18.37
CA LYS A 222 -36.09 6.85 -17.79
C LYS A 222 -34.78 7.58 -17.52
N ALA A 223 -33.74 6.85 -17.12
CA ALA A 223 -32.41 7.41 -16.92
C ALA A 223 -31.80 7.80 -18.27
N GLU A 224 -31.89 6.95 -19.29
CA GLU A 224 -31.42 7.22 -20.65
C GLU A 224 -32.14 8.42 -21.29
N ALA A 225 -33.42 8.63 -20.99
CA ALA A 225 -34.19 9.75 -21.51
C ALA A 225 -33.92 11.10 -20.80
N LEU A 226 -33.16 11.12 -19.70
CA LEU A 226 -32.90 12.35 -18.94
C LEU A 226 -31.89 13.23 -19.70
N PRO A 227 -32.20 14.51 -19.99
CA PRO A 227 -31.26 15.42 -20.64
C PRO A 227 -29.93 15.54 -19.88
N GLY A 228 -28.82 15.48 -20.63
CA GLY A 228 -27.46 15.50 -20.11
C GLY A 228 -26.90 14.14 -19.68
N VAL A 229 -27.72 13.07 -19.71
CA VAL A 229 -27.20 11.69 -19.67
C VAL A 229 -26.64 11.34 -21.04
N VAL A 230 -25.39 10.89 -21.05
CA VAL A 230 -24.66 10.52 -22.28
C VAL A 230 -24.80 9.02 -22.56
N HIS A 231 -24.72 8.20 -21.52
CA HIS A 231 -24.81 6.74 -21.66
C HIS A 231 -25.19 6.07 -20.33
N VAL A 232 -25.88 4.93 -20.39
CA VAL A 232 -26.12 4.06 -19.23
C VAL A 232 -25.57 2.67 -19.52
N ILE A 233 -24.63 2.21 -18.69
CA ILE A 233 -23.94 0.92 -18.84
C ILE A 233 -24.62 -0.09 -17.91
N THR A 234 -24.91 -1.27 -18.44
CA THR A 234 -25.51 -2.41 -17.73
C THR A 234 -24.87 -3.71 -18.21
N HIS A 235 -25.27 -4.84 -17.63
CA HIS A 235 -24.85 -6.17 -18.11
C HIS A 235 -25.27 -6.48 -19.57
N LYS A 236 -26.14 -5.66 -20.19
CA LYS A 236 -26.65 -5.87 -21.56
C LYS A 236 -25.78 -5.21 -22.64
N ASN A 237 -24.97 -4.21 -22.29
CA ASN A 237 -24.24 -3.37 -23.25
C ASN A 237 -22.78 -3.10 -22.84
N CYS A 238 -22.22 -3.93 -21.96
CA CYS A 238 -20.80 -3.94 -21.61
C CYS A 238 -20.08 -5.13 -22.25
N PRO A 239 -18.73 -5.16 -22.25
CA PRO A 239 -17.99 -6.32 -22.74
C PRO A 239 -18.35 -7.59 -21.96
N ASP A 240 -18.53 -8.69 -22.69
CA ASP A 240 -18.82 -10.01 -22.12
C ASP A 240 -17.54 -10.81 -21.88
N ILE A 241 -16.67 -10.25 -21.04
CA ILE A 241 -15.35 -10.82 -20.72
C ILE A 241 -15.26 -11.07 -19.22
N TYR A 242 -14.88 -12.29 -18.84
CA TYR A 242 -14.53 -12.64 -17.47
C TYR A 242 -13.10 -12.27 -17.17
N TYR A 243 -12.90 -11.58 -16.06
CA TYR A 243 -11.60 -11.12 -15.59
C TYR A 243 -11.55 -11.17 -14.06
N THR A 244 -10.38 -10.84 -13.53
CA THR A 244 -10.17 -10.58 -12.11
C THR A 244 -9.67 -9.15 -11.97
N PRO A 245 -10.10 -8.39 -10.96
CA PRO A 245 -9.54 -7.07 -10.74
C PRO A 245 -8.06 -7.13 -10.31
N GLY A 246 -7.54 -8.28 -9.87
CA GLY A 246 -6.15 -8.42 -9.42
C GLY A 246 -5.11 -7.99 -10.45
N GLY A 247 -4.24 -7.05 -10.06
CA GLY A 247 -3.07 -6.68 -10.85
C GLY A 247 -1.85 -7.53 -10.51
N GLN A 248 -1.74 -8.74 -11.06
CA GLN A 248 -0.59 -9.62 -10.84
C GLN A 248 0.03 -10.18 -12.14
N SER A 249 0.91 -11.18 -11.97
CA SER A 249 1.59 -11.91 -13.04
C SER A 249 0.61 -12.51 -14.07
N ALA A 250 1.13 -12.87 -15.24
CA ALA A 250 0.38 -13.58 -16.27
C ALA A 250 1.08 -14.93 -16.55
N PRO A 251 0.35 -16.07 -16.62
CA PRO A 251 -1.08 -16.20 -16.32
C PRO A 251 -1.38 -15.87 -14.85
N GLU A 252 -2.53 -15.25 -14.63
CA GLU A 252 -2.96 -14.72 -13.33
C GLU A 252 -3.42 -15.87 -12.40
N PRO A 253 -2.85 -16.00 -11.17
CA PRO A 253 -3.17 -17.07 -10.21
C PRO A 253 -4.48 -16.84 -9.42
N SER A 254 -5.43 -16.13 -10.02
CA SER A 254 -6.74 -15.81 -9.44
C SER A 254 -7.87 -16.34 -10.35
N PRO A 255 -9.01 -16.76 -9.79
CA PRO A 255 -10.26 -16.90 -10.54
C PRO A 255 -10.58 -15.66 -11.37
N LEU A 256 -10.99 -15.87 -12.62
CA LEU A 256 -11.63 -14.85 -13.46
C LEU A 256 -13.14 -14.96 -13.23
N ASP A 257 -13.59 -14.44 -12.10
CA ASP A 257 -14.94 -14.62 -11.55
C ASP A 257 -15.75 -13.31 -11.52
N ARG A 258 -15.24 -12.27 -12.20
CA ARG A 258 -15.89 -10.98 -12.35
C ARG A 258 -16.18 -10.67 -13.81
N ARG A 259 -17.32 -10.01 -14.04
CA ARG A 259 -17.65 -9.28 -15.28
C ARG A 259 -17.77 -7.79 -14.96
N MET A 260 -17.73 -6.95 -15.99
CA MET A 260 -17.87 -5.50 -15.80
C MET A 260 -19.19 -5.19 -15.08
N PHE A 261 -20.27 -5.84 -15.53
CA PHE A 261 -21.58 -5.91 -14.88
C PHE A 261 -22.13 -7.34 -15.02
N GLY A 262 -22.53 -7.95 -13.90
CA GLY A 262 -23.16 -9.28 -13.84
C GLY A 262 -24.64 -9.19 -13.48
N LYS A 263 -25.40 -10.30 -13.62
CA LYS A 263 -26.80 -10.36 -13.14
C LYS A 263 -26.91 -10.71 -11.66
N LYS A 264 -25.99 -11.55 -11.19
CA LYS A 264 -25.89 -11.92 -9.77
C LYS A 264 -25.00 -10.93 -9.04
N VAL A 265 -25.55 -10.26 -8.03
CA VAL A 265 -24.83 -9.35 -7.14
C VAL A 265 -24.46 -10.10 -5.85
N ARG A 266 -23.20 -10.00 -5.44
CA ARG A 266 -22.57 -10.88 -4.45
C ARG A 266 -22.19 -10.20 -3.14
N HIS A 267 -22.40 -8.89 -3.01
CA HIS A 267 -22.20 -8.12 -1.79
C HIS A 267 -22.96 -6.79 -1.86
N VAL A 268 -23.12 -6.12 -0.73
CA VAL A 268 -23.57 -4.71 -0.70
C VAL A 268 -22.46 -3.85 -1.29
N GLY A 269 -22.77 -3.07 -2.34
CA GLY A 269 -21.77 -2.30 -3.09
C GLY A 269 -21.48 -2.82 -4.50
N ASP A 270 -21.97 -4.02 -4.85
CA ASP A 270 -21.75 -4.63 -6.16
C ASP A 270 -22.37 -3.82 -7.31
N ARG A 271 -21.86 -3.97 -8.53
CA ARG A 271 -22.23 -3.13 -9.67
C ARG A 271 -23.53 -3.58 -10.31
N VAL A 272 -24.50 -2.67 -10.40
CA VAL A 272 -25.81 -2.92 -11.04
C VAL A 272 -25.88 -2.20 -12.39
N ALA A 273 -25.57 -0.90 -12.41
CA ALA A 273 -25.52 -0.07 -13.61
C ALA A 273 -24.61 1.14 -13.38
N ALA A 274 -24.07 1.74 -14.44
CA ALA A 274 -23.36 3.02 -14.37
C ALA A 274 -24.01 4.06 -15.27
N VAL A 275 -24.12 5.30 -14.79
CA VAL A 275 -24.56 6.44 -15.59
C VAL A 275 -23.36 7.33 -15.92
N VAL A 276 -23.18 7.63 -17.20
CA VAL A 276 -22.27 8.65 -17.72
C VAL A 276 -23.10 9.90 -18.02
N ALA A 277 -22.78 11.03 -17.40
CA ALA A 277 -23.52 12.28 -17.60
C ALA A 277 -22.58 13.51 -17.66
N GLU A 278 -23.10 14.63 -18.15
CA GLU A 278 -22.35 15.89 -18.29
C GLU A 278 -21.91 16.50 -16.94
N ASN A 279 -22.57 16.13 -15.84
CA ASN A 279 -22.16 16.50 -14.48
C ASN A 279 -22.75 15.54 -13.44
N GLU A 280 -22.28 15.66 -12.21
CA GLU A 280 -22.64 14.78 -11.09
C GLU A 280 -24.11 14.87 -10.71
N ALA A 281 -24.69 16.07 -10.68
CA ALA A 281 -26.09 16.26 -10.31
C ALA A 281 -27.04 15.51 -11.28
N ILE A 282 -26.75 15.55 -12.58
CA ILE A 282 -27.51 14.80 -13.60
C ILE A 282 -27.30 13.30 -13.41
N ALA A 283 -26.06 12.84 -13.20
CA ALA A 283 -25.77 11.43 -12.98
C ALA A 283 -26.54 10.87 -11.77
N LEU A 284 -26.52 11.57 -10.63
CA LEU A 284 -27.23 11.18 -9.41
C LEU A 284 -28.76 11.15 -9.62
N LYS A 285 -29.31 12.16 -10.31
CA LYS A 285 -30.73 12.17 -10.69
C LYS A 285 -31.09 10.98 -11.58
N ALA A 286 -30.27 10.67 -12.56
CA ALA A 286 -30.47 9.53 -13.45
C ALA A 286 -30.44 8.19 -12.70
N LEU A 287 -29.53 8.01 -11.74
CA LEU A 287 -29.50 6.81 -10.90
C LEU A 287 -30.84 6.58 -10.18
N SER A 288 -31.47 7.64 -9.68
CA SER A 288 -32.79 7.55 -9.01
C SER A 288 -33.95 7.15 -9.93
N LEU A 289 -33.75 7.22 -11.26
CA LEU A 289 -34.74 6.86 -12.28
C LEU A 289 -34.60 5.41 -12.75
N ILE A 290 -33.55 4.70 -12.34
CA ILE A 290 -33.34 3.29 -12.69
C ILE A 290 -34.22 2.42 -11.78
N SER A 291 -35.00 1.51 -12.39
CA SER A 291 -35.84 0.55 -11.68
C SER A 291 -35.19 -0.83 -11.71
N VAL A 292 -35.01 -1.44 -10.54
CA VAL A 292 -34.38 -2.76 -10.39
C VAL A 292 -35.24 -3.66 -9.50
N GLU A 293 -35.49 -4.89 -9.95
CA GLU A 293 -36.10 -5.93 -9.14
C GLU A 293 -35.07 -7.03 -8.85
N TYR A 294 -35.09 -7.50 -7.60
CA TYR A 294 -34.15 -8.49 -7.10
C TYR A 294 -34.89 -9.72 -6.56
N GLU A 295 -34.36 -10.90 -6.86
CA GLU A 295 -34.54 -12.09 -6.03
C GLU A 295 -33.43 -12.09 -4.97
N VAL A 296 -33.78 -11.77 -3.73
CA VAL A 296 -32.82 -11.75 -2.61
C VAL A 296 -32.49 -13.18 -2.19
N LEU A 297 -31.21 -13.53 -2.21
CA LEU A 297 -30.69 -14.84 -1.90
C LEU A 297 -30.14 -14.87 -0.46
N LYS A 298 -30.02 -16.07 0.11
CA LYS A 298 -29.37 -16.24 1.41
C LYS A 298 -27.87 -15.99 1.28
N HIS A 299 -27.31 -15.15 2.12
CA HIS A 299 -25.87 -14.81 2.15
C HIS A 299 -25.10 -15.62 3.21
N VAL A 300 -23.78 -15.58 3.12
CA VAL A 300 -22.81 -16.08 4.10
C VAL A 300 -21.77 -14.99 4.39
N LEU A 301 -21.36 -14.78 5.64
CA LEU A 301 -20.47 -13.66 6.04
C LEU A 301 -19.15 -14.11 6.67
N SER A 302 -19.02 -15.38 7.05
CA SER A 302 -17.83 -15.89 7.74
C SER A 302 -17.29 -17.16 7.10
N VAL A 303 -16.04 -17.49 7.41
CA VAL A 303 -15.41 -18.76 7.01
C VAL A 303 -16.21 -19.95 7.53
N ASP A 304 -16.67 -19.89 8.79
CA ASP A 304 -17.42 -20.98 9.41
C ASP A 304 -18.78 -21.18 8.70
N GLU A 305 -19.46 -20.09 8.33
CA GLU A 305 -20.70 -20.15 7.54
C GLU A 305 -20.47 -20.68 6.13
N ALA A 306 -19.42 -20.23 5.44
CA ALA A 306 -19.10 -20.65 4.08
C ALA A 306 -18.69 -22.13 4.00
N LYS A 307 -18.01 -22.64 5.05
CA LYS A 307 -17.55 -24.03 5.19
C LYS A 307 -18.68 -25.01 5.57
N ALA A 308 -19.79 -24.52 6.12
CA ALA A 308 -20.87 -25.37 6.63
C ALA A 308 -21.53 -26.20 5.52
N ASP A 309 -21.99 -27.41 5.87
CA ASP A 309 -22.72 -28.28 4.94
C ASP A 309 -24.01 -27.58 4.47
N GLY A 310 -24.19 -27.51 3.14
CA GLY A 310 -25.35 -26.84 2.55
C GLY A 310 -25.32 -25.31 2.63
N ALA A 311 -24.16 -24.70 2.89
CA ALA A 311 -23.98 -23.25 2.82
C ALA A 311 -24.44 -22.70 1.45
N PRO A 312 -25.12 -21.54 1.41
CA PRO A 312 -25.40 -20.84 0.15
C PRO A 312 -24.13 -20.64 -0.68
N LEU A 313 -24.24 -20.88 -1.99
CA LEU A 313 -23.11 -20.72 -2.91
C LEU A 313 -23.01 -19.29 -3.42
N VAL A 314 -21.87 -18.64 -3.17
CA VAL A 314 -21.58 -17.30 -3.71
C VAL A 314 -21.40 -17.36 -5.22
N HIS A 315 -20.66 -18.36 -5.69
CA HIS A 315 -20.53 -18.74 -7.10
C HIS A 315 -21.20 -20.10 -7.31
N ASP A 316 -22.33 -20.09 -8.01
CA ASP A 316 -23.12 -21.27 -8.36
C ASP A 316 -23.13 -21.53 -9.88
N GLU A 317 -22.50 -20.66 -10.66
CA GLU A 317 -22.27 -20.83 -12.09
C GLU A 317 -21.27 -21.98 -12.39
N PRO A 318 -21.33 -22.58 -13.59
CA PRO A 318 -20.38 -23.61 -14.01
C PRO A 318 -18.95 -23.06 -14.08
N VAL A 319 -17.99 -23.89 -13.66
CA VAL A 319 -16.56 -23.58 -13.70
C VAL A 319 -15.93 -24.14 -14.97
N ILE A 320 -15.10 -23.33 -15.63
CA ILE A 320 -14.27 -23.74 -16.77
C ILE A 320 -12.79 -23.52 -16.44
N TYR A 321 -11.95 -24.44 -16.91
CA TYR A 321 -10.49 -24.32 -16.78
C TYR A 321 -9.88 -24.04 -18.14
N VAL A 322 -8.99 -23.04 -18.22
CA VAL A 322 -8.22 -22.77 -19.43
C VAL A 322 -7.19 -23.88 -19.66
N ASN A 323 -6.48 -24.27 -18.59
CA ASN A 323 -5.49 -25.34 -18.61
C ASN A 323 -5.67 -26.24 -17.39
N GLY A 324 -5.48 -27.56 -17.58
CA GLY A 324 -5.37 -28.51 -16.47
C GLY A 324 -6.66 -28.73 -15.66
N ALA A 325 -7.81 -28.85 -16.31
CA ALA A 325 -9.08 -29.15 -15.63
C ALA A 325 -8.94 -30.37 -14.69
N PRO A 326 -9.49 -30.30 -13.45
CA PRO A 326 -9.45 -31.44 -12.54
C PRO A 326 -10.38 -32.56 -13.03
N ALA A 327 -10.03 -33.81 -12.71
CA ALA A 327 -10.75 -35.00 -13.20
C ALA A 327 -12.22 -35.06 -12.74
N ASP A 328 -12.54 -34.43 -11.61
CA ASP A 328 -13.88 -34.37 -11.01
C ASP A 328 -14.69 -33.13 -11.44
N LEU A 329 -14.21 -32.30 -12.39
CA LEU A 329 -14.88 -31.06 -12.81
C LEU A 329 -16.34 -31.27 -13.23
N ALA A 330 -16.63 -32.36 -13.95
CA ALA A 330 -18.00 -32.67 -14.38
C ALA A 330 -18.94 -32.91 -13.19
N GLU A 331 -18.47 -33.56 -12.13
CA GLU A 331 -19.26 -33.75 -10.91
C GLU A 331 -19.38 -32.42 -10.13
N GLN A 332 -18.32 -31.60 -10.10
CA GLN A 332 -18.37 -30.27 -9.48
C GLN A 332 -19.42 -29.36 -10.15
N ASN A 333 -19.57 -29.43 -11.47
CA ASN A 333 -20.53 -28.62 -12.25
C ASN A 333 -21.94 -29.22 -12.32
N LYS A 334 -22.19 -30.42 -11.79
CA LYS A 334 -23.46 -31.15 -11.97
C LYS A 334 -24.70 -30.39 -11.50
N ASN A 335 -24.57 -29.61 -10.42
CA ASN A 335 -25.64 -28.81 -9.84
C ASN A 335 -25.44 -27.30 -10.06
N ALA A 336 -24.57 -26.91 -10.98
CA ALA A 336 -24.34 -25.51 -11.29
C ALA A 336 -25.62 -24.89 -11.92
N ALA A 337 -25.89 -23.65 -11.56
CA ALA A 337 -27.00 -22.90 -12.11
C ALA A 337 -26.72 -22.50 -13.57
N ASP A 338 -27.66 -22.83 -14.46
CA ASP A 338 -27.57 -22.45 -15.87
C ASP A 338 -28.25 -21.11 -16.11
N ARG A 339 -27.45 -20.05 -16.12
CA ARG A 339 -27.87 -18.66 -16.44
C ARG A 339 -27.17 -18.09 -17.68
N GLY A 340 -26.43 -18.92 -18.42
CA GLY A 340 -25.48 -18.46 -19.44
C GLY A 340 -24.28 -17.70 -18.86
N GLU A 341 -24.00 -17.85 -17.56
CA GLU A 341 -22.82 -17.33 -16.88
C GLU A 341 -21.85 -18.48 -16.57
N HIS A 342 -20.56 -18.19 -16.41
CA HIS A 342 -19.56 -19.16 -15.97
C HIS A 342 -18.44 -18.49 -15.19
N MET A 343 -17.67 -19.27 -14.43
CA MET A 343 -16.44 -18.81 -13.80
C MET A 343 -15.25 -19.43 -14.52
N GLN A 344 -14.23 -18.64 -14.87
CA GLN A 344 -13.04 -19.16 -15.53
C GLN A 344 -11.85 -19.23 -14.57
N ILE A 345 -11.12 -20.34 -14.59
CA ILE A 345 -9.88 -20.53 -13.84
C ILE A 345 -8.75 -20.79 -14.83
N ASN A 346 -7.64 -20.06 -14.72
CA ASN A 346 -6.53 -20.20 -15.67
C ASN A 346 -5.81 -21.55 -15.56
N PHE A 347 -5.63 -22.05 -14.34
CA PHE A 347 -4.96 -23.32 -14.01
C PHE A 347 -5.34 -23.78 -12.59
N PRO A 348 -5.12 -25.05 -12.20
CA PRO A 348 -5.43 -25.54 -10.86
C PRO A 348 -4.80 -24.71 -9.74
N ILE A 349 -5.67 -24.16 -8.88
CA ILE A 349 -5.30 -23.38 -7.68
C ILE A 349 -6.04 -23.90 -6.43
N GLY A 350 -6.54 -25.14 -6.47
CA GLY A 350 -7.34 -25.73 -5.38
C GLY A 350 -8.77 -25.18 -5.25
N SER A 351 -9.24 -24.39 -6.23
CA SER A 351 -10.60 -23.84 -6.26
C SER A 351 -11.65 -24.95 -6.34
N LYS A 352 -12.70 -24.82 -5.52
CA LYS A 352 -13.92 -25.64 -5.54
C LYS A 352 -15.14 -24.74 -5.22
N PRO A 353 -15.62 -23.92 -6.17
CA PRO A 353 -16.72 -22.98 -5.92
C PRO A 353 -18.01 -23.64 -5.43
N CYS A 354 -18.26 -24.90 -5.82
CA CYS A 354 -19.37 -25.73 -5.30
C CYS A 354 -19.30 -26.02 -3.79
N LYS A 355 -18.22 -25.62 -3.12
CA LYS A 355 -18.01 -25.66 -1.67
C LYS A 355 -17.60 -24.30 -1.10
N ASN A 356 -17.87 -23.21 -1.84
CA ASN A 356 -17.37 -21.86 -1.56
C ASN A 356 -15.84 -21.75 -1.43
N ILE A 357 -15.04 -22.67 -1.98
CA ILE A 357 -13.57 -22.57 -1.91
C ILE A 357 -13.06 -21.83 -3.15
N ALA A 358 -12.47 -20.66 -2.95
CA ALA A 358 -11.85 -19.85 -4.00
C ALA A 358 -10.49 -20.41 -4.43
N ALA A 359 -9.67 -20.81 -3.47
CA ALA A 359 -8.33 -21.37 -3.70
C ALA A 359 -7.89 -22.22 -2.49
N GLY A 360 -6.87 -23.06 -2.68
CA GLY A 360 -6.24 -23.80 -1.60
C GLY A 360 -4.90 -24.42 -1.98
N VAL A 361 -4.01 -24.51 -1.00
CA VAL A 361 -2.69 -25.15 -1.12
C VAL A 361 -2.35 -25.90 0.17
N HIS A 362 -1.59 -26.98 0.04
CA HIS A 362 -1.10 -27.80 1.15
C HIS A 362 0.37 -28.15 0.90
N GLY A 363 1.16 -28.19 1.96
CA GLY A 363 2.55 -28.60 1.91
C GLY A 363 3.05 -29.05 3.28
N HIS A 364 4.12 -29.85 3.28
CA HIS A 364 4.74 -30.36 4.50
C HIS A 364 6.23 -30.64 4.31
N ILE A 365 6.94 -30.72 5.43
CA ILE A 365 8.31 -31.22 5.55
C ILE A 365 8.42 -32.08 6.81
N GLY A 366 9.29 -33.09 6.78
CA GLY A 366 9.55 -33.97 7.94
C GLY A 366 8.37 -34.86 8.33
N ASP A 367 8.32 -35.21 9.62
CA ASP A 367 7.36 -36.17 10.20
C ASP A 367 6.68 -35.55 11.43
N LEU A 368 5.43 -35.11 11.26
CA LEU A 368 4.64 -34.50 12.34
C LEU A 368 4.44 -35.42 13.55
N ASP A 369 4.18 -36.71 13.31
CA ASP A 369 3.91 -37.66 14.40
C ASP A 369 5.16 -37.84 15.25
N LYS A 370 6.33 -37.89 14.61
CA LYS A 370 7.61 -37.89 15.32
C LYS A 370 7.78 -36.61 16.14
N GLY A 371 7.64 -35.44 15.52
CA GLY A 371 7.86 -34.17 16.20
C GLY A 371 6.93 -33.94 17.39
N PHE A 372 5.65 -34.32 17.30
CA PHE A 372 4.72 -34.23 18.44
C PHE A 372 4.98 -35.29 19.53
N LYS A 373 5.54 -36.46 19.19
CA LYS A 373 5.97 -37.46 20.20
C LYS A 373 7.21 -37.01 20.96
N GLU A 374 8.08 -36.23 20.33
CA GLU A 374 9.28 -35.65 20.95
C GLU A 374 8.97 -34.42 21.81
N ALA A 375 7.77 -33.83 21.69
CA ALA A 375 7.35 -32.69 22.48
C ALA A 375 6.99 -33.08 23.93
N ASP A 376 7.46 -32.30 24.89
CA ASP A 376 7.01 -32.38 26.29
C ASP A 376 5.71 -31.57 26.51
N VAL A 377 5.55 -30.47 25.77
CA VAL A 377 4.35 -29.62 25.79
C VAL A 377 3.82 -29.47 24.37
N VAL A 378 2.51 -29.65 24.22
CA VAL A 378 1.79 -29.46 22.96
C VAL A 378 0.62 -28.53 23.19
N LEU A 379 0.56 -27.44 22.43
CA LEU A 379 -0.56 -26.49 22.43
C LEU A 379 -1.29 -26.52 21.10
N GLU A 380 -2.60 -26.34 21.15
CA GLU A 380 -3.44 -26.14 19.97
C GLU A 380 -4.38 -24.97 20.25
N ARG A 381 -4.37 -23.97 19.37
CA ARG A 381 -5.13 -22.72 19.51
C ARG A 381 -5.67 -22.26 18.17
N THR A 382 -6.61 -21.33 18.22
CA THR A 382 -7.14 -20.64 17.04
C THR A 382 -7.07 -19.14 17.28
N TYR A 383 -6.57 -18.42 16.27
CA TYR A 383 -6.42 -16.98 16.28
C TYR A 383 -7.16 -16.39 15.09
N GLU A 384 -7.75 -15.21 15.28
CA GLU A 384 -8.58 -14.59 14.26
C GLU A 384 -8.29 -13.11 14.10
N SER A 385 -8.58 -12.60 12.92
CA SER A 385 -8.37 -11.22 12.53
C SER A 385 -9.67 -10.61 12.02
N ARG A 386 -9.79 -9.28 11.98
CA ARG A 386 -10.93 -8.60 11.35
C ARG A 386 -10.64 -8.13 9.93
N GLN A 387 -11.72 -7.76 9.24
CA GLN A 387 -11.66 -7.06 7.96
C GLN A 387 -11.28 -5.59 8.21
N VAL A 388 -10.22 -5.13 7.56
CA VAL A 388 -9.67 -3.78 7.74
C VAL A 388 -9.33 -3.15 6.40
N GLN A 389 -9.58 -1.85 6.28
CA GLN A 389 -9.41 -1.03 5.10
C GLN A 389 -8.10 -0.23 5.10
N GLN A 390 -7.50 -0.11 3.91
CA GLN A 390 -6.23 0.59 3.69
C GLN A 390 -6.39 2.09 3.96
N CYS A 391 -7.52 2.66 3.54
CA CYS A 391 -7.89 4.07 3.65
C CYS A 391 -6.83 5.05 3.12
N PRO A 392 -6.36 4.94 1.86
CA PRO A 392 -5.60 6.02 1.25
C PRO A 392 -6.40 7.31 1.28
N THR A 393 -5.70 8.42 1.49
CA THR A 393 -6.37 9.70 1.65
C THR A 393 -6.98 10.17 0.33
N GLU A 394 -6.31 9.89 -0.79
CA GLU A 394 -6.90 9.97 -2.13
C GLU A 394 -7.76 8.73 -2.42
N PRO A 395 -9.09 8.88 -2.60
CA PRO A 395 -9.95 7.81 -3.10
C PRO A 395 -9.55 7.35 -4.52
N HIS A 396 -10.03 6.20 -4.96
CA HIS A 396 -9.83 5.76 -6.33
C HIS A 396 -10.44 6.76 -7.31
N ILE A 397 -9.65 7.15 -8.29
CA ILE A 397 -10.02 8.08 -9.34
C ILE A 397 -9.31 7.75 -10.65
N CYS A 398 -10.05 7.90 -11.74
CA CYS A 398 -9.55 7.72 -13.09
C CYS A 398 -10.12 8.80 -14.01
N TYR A 399 -9.31 9.23 -14.96
CA TYR A 399 -9.70 10.14 -16.03
C TYR A 399 -9.24 9.57 -17.37
N THR A 400 -10.14 9.52 -18.34
CA THR A 400 -9.87 8.92 -19.65
C THR A 400 -10.38 9.80 -20.78
N TYR A 401 -9.69 9.76 -21.91
CA TYR A 401 -10.11 10.43 -23.14
C TYR A 401 -9.55 9.71 -24.38
N MET A 402 -10.13 9.99 -25.54
CA MET A 402 -9.59 9.53 -26.83
C MET A 402 -8.61 10.56 -27.38
N ASN A 403 -7.39 10.15 -27.68
CA ASN A 403 -6.42 10.88 -28.48
C ASN A 403 -6.31 10.20 -29.84
N ASP A 404 -6.94 10.78 -30.86
CA ASP A 404 -7.21 10.11 -32.13
C ASP A 404 -7.91 8.74 -31.92
N ASP A 405 -7.24 7.65 -32.30
CA ASP A 405 -7.74 6.28 -32.14
C ASP A 405 -7.15 5.55 -30.91
N ARG A 406 -6.49 6.29 -30.00
CA ARG A 406 -5.90 5.77 -28.77
C ARG A 406 -6.68 6.21 -27.55
N LEU A 407 -6.96 5.26 -26.67
CA LEU A 407 -7.52 5.52 -25.34
C LEU A 407 -6.38 5.91 -24.38
N VAL A 408 -6.44 7.13 -23.84
CA VAL A 408 -5.52 7.62 -22.82
C VAL A 408 -6.19 7.54 -21.44
N ILE A 409 -5.45 7.07 -20.44
CA ILE A 409 -5.92 6.80 -19.09
C ILE A 409 -4.96 7.42 -18.08
N HIS A 410 -5.38 8.48 -17.41
CA HIS A 410 -4.75 8.99 -16.19
C HIS A 410 -5.33 8.23 -15.00
N ALA A 411 -4.49 7.45 -14.32
CA ALA A 411 -4.92 6.55 -13.27
C ALA A 411 -4.13 6.72 -11.98
N SER A 412 -4.85 6.68 -10.86
CA SER A 412 -4.27 6.52 -9.53
C SER A 412 -4.10 5.01 -9.27
N THR A 413 -3.02 4.41 -9.81
CA THR A 413 -2.80 2.96 -9.82
C THR A 413 -1.40 2.55 -9.32
N GLN A 414 -1.28 1.35 -8.73
CA GLN A 414 0.01 0.73 -8.43
C GLN A 414 0.58 -0.07 -9.62
N VAL A 415 -0.24 -0.39 -10.61
CA VAL A 415 0.05 -1.44 -11.62
C VAL A 415 -0.28 -1.00 -13.05
N PRO A 416 0.32 0.10 -13.55
CA PRO A 416 -0.05 0.70 -14.85
C PRO A 416 0.03 -0.28 -16.03
N TRP A 417 1.01 -1.19 -16.00
CA TRP A 417 1.21 -2.22 -17.02
C TRP A 417 0.11 -3.28 -17.04
N HIS A 418 -0.31 -3.74 -15.85
CA HIS A 418 -1.41 -4.70 -15.73
C HIS A 418 -2.73 -4.02 -16.09
N LEU A 419 -2.93 -2.76 -15.70
CA LEU A 419 -4.08 -1.96 -16.11
C LEU A 419 -4.19 -1.88 -17.64
N ARG A 420 -3.10 -1.52 -18.35
CA ARG A 420 -3.07 -1.48 -19.82
C ARG A 420 -3.44 -2.85 -20.41
N ARG A 421 -2.83 -3.93 -19.92
CA ARG A 421 -3.09 -5.31 -20.36
C ARG A 421 -4.57 -5.69 -20.18
N GLN A 422 -5.13 -5.40 -19.01
CA GLN A 422 -6.50 -5.75 -18.67
C GLN A 422 -7.51 -4.94 -19.47
N VAL A 423 -7.38 -3.62 -19.52
CA VAL A 423 -8.26 -2.76 -20.31
C VAL A 423 -8.22 -3.16 -21.78
N ALA A 424 -7.03 -3.38 -22.36
CA ALA A 424 -6.91 -3.84 -23.74
C ALA A 424 -7.67 -5.16 -23.97
N ARG A 425 -7.51 -6.15 -23.07
CA ARG A 425 -8.24 -7.42 -23.16
C ARG A 425 -9.75 -7.25 -23.01
N ILE A 426 -10.21 -6.50 -22.02
CA ILE A 426 -11.64 -6.33 -21.70
C ILE A 426 -12.35 -5.59 -22.85
N LEU A 427 -11.73 -4.55 -23.41
CA LEU A 427 -12.30 -3.76 -24.51
C LEU A 427 -12.07 -4.37 -25.90
N GLY A 428 -11.29 -5.45 -26.01
CA GLY A 428 -10.92 -6.04 -27.31
C GLY A 428 -9.95 -5.16 -28.14
N LEU A 429 -9.16 -4.32 -27.47
CA LEU A 429 -8.17 -3.43 -28.09
C LEU A 429 -6.78 -4.07 -28.11
N LYS A 430 -5.94 -3.62 -29.05
CA LYS A 430 -4.50 -3.89 -28.98
C LYS A 430 -3.87 -2.97 -27.96
N GLN A 431 -2.84 -3.43 -27.24
CA GLN A 431 -2.19 -2.61 -26.20
C GLN A 431 -1.58 -1.30 -26.73
N ASN A 432 -1.15 -1.25 -27.99
CA ASN A 432 -0.67 -0.01 -28.62
C ASN A 432 -1.78 1.02 -28.90
N LYS A 433 -3.04 0.71 -28.57
CA LYS A 433 -4.18 1.63 -28.60
C LYS A 433 -4.60 2.09 -27.20
N VAL A 434 -3.87 1.69 -26.16
CA VAL A 434 -4.16 2.04 -24.76
C VAL A 434 -2.90 2.62 -24.14
N HIS A 435 -2.96 3.88 -23.72
CA HIS A 435 -1.87 4.57 -23.02
C HIS A 435 -2.32 4.85 -21.59
N VAL A 436 -1.63 4.26 -20.62
CA VAL A 436 -1.82 4.52 -19.19
C VAL A 436 -0.71 5.43 -18.69
N ILE A 437 -1.10 6.49 -17.99
CA ILE A 437 -0.25 7.44 -17.28
C ILE A 437 -0.59 7.32 -15.79
N LYS A 438 0.35 6.85 -14.99
CA LYS A 438 0.25 6.87 -13.53
C LYS A 438 0.64 8.26 -13.02
N GLU A 439 -0.37 9.06 -12.64
CA GLU A 439 -0.13 10.32 -11.93
C GLU A 439 0.50 10.07 -10.55
N ARG A 440 0.77 11.11 -9.76
CA ARG A 440 1.06 10.88 -8.34
C ARG A 440 -0.16 10.24 -7.67
N VAL A 441 0.12 9.39 -6.70
CA VAL A 441 -0.88 8.55 -6.02
C VAL A 441 -0.86 8.94 -4.54
N GLY A 442 -1.99 9.39 -4.01
CA GLY A 442 -2.16 9.80 -2.61
C GLY A 442 -2.28 8.61 -1.64
N GLY A 443 -1.36 7.66 -1.78
CA GLY A 443 -1.33 6.39 -1.07
C GLY A 443 -2.06 5.27 -1.82
N GLY A 444 -1.51 4.06 -1.75
CA GLY A 444 -2.12 2.85 -2.31
C GLY A 444 -2.25 1.72 -1.28
N PHE A 445 -1.17 1.43 -0.56
CA PHE A 445 -1.13 0.44 0.53
C PHE A 445 -1.70 -0.95 0.16
N GLY A 446 -1.71 -1.30 -1.12
CA GLY A 446 -2.30 -2.51 -1.68
C GLY A 446 -3.63 -2.29 -2.41
N SER A 447 -4.46 -1.34 -1.99
CA SER A 447 -5.81 -1.15 -2.57
C SER A 447 -5.79 -0.84 -4.08
N LYS A 448 -4.83 -0.02 -4.51
CA LYS A 448 -4.65 0.38 -5.91
C LYS A 448 -3.88 -0.63 -6.77
N GLN A 449 -3.68 -1.85 -6.25
CA GLN A 449 -3.21 -2.99 -7.05
C GLN A 449 -4.34 -3.62 -7.87
N ASP A 450 -5.58 -3.49 -7.41
CA ASP A 450 -6.76 -3.97 -8.12
C ASP A 450 -7.25 -2.92 -9.15
N ILE A 451 -7.73 -3.39 -10.31
CA ILE A 451 -8.41 -2.58 -11.33
C ILE A 451 -9.90 -2.57 -10.96
N LEU A 452 -10.38 -1.45 -10.44
CA LEU A 452 -11.68 -1.36 -9.75
C LEU A 452 -12.66 -0.40 -10.40
N LEU A 453 -12.19 0.59 -11.15
CA LEU A 453 -13.08 1.54 -11.81
C LEU A 453 -12.58 1.97 -13.20
N GLU A 454 -11.31 1.73 -13.47
CA GLU A 454 -10.60 2.19 -14.65
C GLU A 454 -11.15 1.52 -15.92
N GLU A 455 -11.56 0.26 -15.84
CA GLU A 455 -12.15 -0.47 -16.96
C GLU A 455 -13.54 0.05 -17.32
N VAL A 456 -14.33 0.50 -16.33
CA VAL A 456 -15.64 1.11 -16.57
C VAL A 456 -15.47 2.49 -17.18
N CYS A 457 -14.51 3.29 -16.66
CA CYS A 457 -14.18 4.61 -17.19
C CYS A 457 -13.66 4.52 -18.63
N ALA A 458 -12.73 3.60 -18.89
CA ALA A 458 -12.23 3.28 -20.21
C ALA A 458 -13.33 2.89 -21.20
N TRP A 459 -14.24 1.99 -20.80
CA TRP A 459 -15.36 1.57 -21.65
C TRP A 459 -16.28 2.74 -21.99
N ALA A 460 -16.65 3.55 -20.99
CA ALA A 460 -17.49 4.72 -21.19
C ALA A 460 -16.88 5.70 -22.20
N THR A 461 -15.59 6.01 -22.08
CA THR A 461 -14.88 6.86 -23.05
C THR A 461 -14.86 6.22 -24.43
N TYR A 462 -14.54 4.93 -24.52
CA TYR A 462 -14.43 4.24 -25.80
C TYR A 462 -15.74 4.19 -26.58
N VAL A 463 -16.88 3.95 -25.91
CA VAL A 463 -18.19 3.86 -26.59
C VAL A 463 -18.84 5.21 -26.87
N THR A 464 -18.48 6.26 -26.12
CA THR A 464 -19.08 7.60 -26.29
C THR A 464 -18.20 8.55 -27.09
N GLY A 465 -16.89 8.30 -27.17
CA GLY A 465 -15.90 9.24 -27.70
C GLY A 465 -15.71 10.50 -26.84
N ARG A 466 -16.35 10.58 -25.67
CA ARG A 466 -16.27 11.72 -24.74
C ARG A 466 -15.20 11.46 -23.70
N ALA A 467 -14.56 12.51 -23.21
CA ALA A 467 -13.71 12.40 -22.02
C ALA A 467 -14.57 12.08 -20.79
N VAL A 468 -14.12 11.15 -19.97
CA VAL A 468 -14.85 10.67 -18.79
C VAL A 468 -13.94 10.59 -17.58
N SER A 469 -14.44 11.02 -16.42
CA SER A 469 -13.83 10.77 -15.12
C SER A 469 -14.74 9.89 -14.25
N PHE A 470 -14.11 9.10 -13.40
CA PHE A 470 -14.81 8.30 -12.40
C PHE A 470 -14.03 8.32 -11.09
N ARG A 471 -14.69 8.78 -10.03
CA ARG A 471 -14.16 8.88 -8.67
C ARG A 471 -15.09 8.13 -7.73
N TYR A 472 -14.51 7.31 -6.86
CA TYR A 472 -15.22 6.73 -5.74
C TYR A 472 -15.42 7.78 -4.64
N THR A 473 -16.62 7.81 -4.09
CA THR A 473 -16.88 8.41 -2.77
C THR A 473 -16.15 7.61 -1.69
N ARG A 474 -15.95 8.19 -0.51
CA ARG A 474 -15.42 7.48 0.65
C ARG A 474 -16.32 6.32 1.07
N GLU A 475 -17.63 6.42 0.94
CA GLU A 475 -18.51 5.25 1.16
C GLU A 475 -18.19 4.11 0.18
N GLU A 476 -17.99 4.43 -1.10
CA GLU A 476 -17.62 3.44 -2.12
C GLU A 476 -16.25 2.82 -1.87
N GLU A 477 -15.31 3.59 -1.31
CA GLU A 477 -14.04 3.04 -0.80
C GLU A 477 -14.23 1.98 0.27
N PHE A 478 -15.31 1.99 1.06
CA PHE A 478 -15.54 0.95 2.08
C PHE A 478 -16.29 -0.25 1.53
N ILE A 479 -17.25 -0.04 0.62
CA ILE A 479 -18.15 -1.11 0.20
C ILE A 479 -17.71 -1.82 -1.08
N ALA A 480 -16.86 -1.20 -1.91
CA ALA A 480 -16.55 -1.70 -3.24
C ALA A 480 -15.05 -1.79 -3.59
N ASN A 481 -14.19 -1.11 -2.84
CA ASN A 481 -12.75 -1.36 -2.88
C ASN A 481 -12.40 -2.61 -2.07
N THR A 482 -11.26 -3.22 -2.38
CA THR A 482 -10.78 -4.43 -1.73
C THR A 482 -10.09 -4.10 -0.41
N SER A 483 -10.51 -4.79 0.66
CA SER A 483 -9.91 -4.68 1.98
C SER A 483 -8.92 -5.80 2.25
N ARG A 484 -8.29 -5.84 3.43
CA ARG A 484 -7.53 -7.02 3.87
C ARG A 484 -8.45 -8.24 3.97
N HIS A 485 -8.00 -9.42 3.50
CA HIS A 485 -8.66 -10.70 3.77
C HIS A 485 -8.91 -10.89 5.26
N VAL A 486 -10.01 -11.52 5.65
CA VAL A 486 -10.18 -12.02 7.02
C VAL A 486 -9.47 -13.38 7.10
N ALA A 487 -8.79 -13.70 8.19
CA ALA A 487 -8.28 -15.06 8.39
C ALA A 487 -8.45 -15.55 9.82
N LYS A 488 -8.67 -16.86 9.91
CA LYS A 488 -8.74 -17.68 11.10
C LYS A 488 -7.65 -18.74 10.98
N VAL A 489 -6.67 -18.68 11.88
CA VAL A 489 -5.48 -19.53 11.85
C VAL A 489 -5.54 -20.47 13.03
N LYS A 490 -5.72 -21.76 12.75
CA LYS A 490 -5.62 -22.82 13.75
C LYS A 490 -4.20 -23.36 13.71
N ILE A 491 -3.54 -23.38 14.86
CA ILE A 491 -2.13 -23.78 14.96
C ILE A 491 -1.93 -24.73 16.13
N LYS A 492 -1.19 -25.81 15.88
CA LYS A 492 -0.71 -26.76 16.86
C LYS A 492 0.81 -26.75 16.90
N LEU A 493 1.38 -26.49 18.08
CA LEU A 493 2.82 -26.32 18.30
C LEU A 493 3.29 -27.30 19.38
N GLY A 494 4.36 -28.04 19.09
CA GLY A 494 5.04 -28.91 20.04
C GLY A 494 6.43 -28.39 20.39
N ALA A 495 6.82 -28.47 21.66
CA ALA A 495 8.17 -28.16 22.11
C ALA A 495 8.64 -29.04 23.27
N THR A 496 9.95 -29.15 23.42
CA THR A 496 10.61 -29.78 24.57
C THR A 496 10.59 -28.87 25.80
N LYS A 497 10.92 -29.41 26.98
CA LYS A 497 11.01 -28.65 28.24
C LYS A 497 11.98 -27.47 28.21
N ASP A 498 13.06 -27.57 27.43
CA ASP A 498 14.04 -26.50 27.21
C ASP A 498 13.61 -25.49 26.14
N GLY A 499 12.40 -25.65 25.57
CA GLY A 499 11.81 -24.67 24.67
C GLY A 499 12.13 -24.86 23.19
N LYS A 500 12.78 -25.95 22.80
CA LYS A 500 13.03 -26.24 21.38
C LYS A 500 11.75 -26.69 20.68
N ILE A 501 11.37 -26.04 19.59
CA ILE A 501 10.20 -26.40 18.78
C ILE A 501 10.47 -27.71 18.03
N THR A 502 9.56 -28.67 18.14
CA THR A 502 9.69 -30.00 17.54
C THR A 502 8.70 -30.26 16.40
N ALA A 503 7.53 -29.61 16.42
CA ALA A 503 6.53 -29.72 15.37
C ALA A 503 5.62 -28.49 15.26
N ILE A 504 5.22 -28.14 14.05
CA ILE A 504 4.23 -27.10 13.76
C ILE A 504 3.19 -27.63 12.76
N ASN A 505 1.90 -27.57 13.11
CA ASN A 505 0.81 -27.79 12.17
C ASN A 505 -0.04 -26.50 12.09
N MET A 506 -0.17 -25.91 10.90
CA MET A 506 -0.89 -24.65 10.68
C MET A 506 -2.00 -24.79 9.63
N GLU A 507 -3.25 -24.66 10.04
CA GLU A 507 -4.40 -24.50 9.15
C GLU A 507 -4.76 -23.01 9.05
N PHE A 508 -4.53 -22.41 7.88
CA PHE A 508 -4.79 -21.01 7.57
C PHE A 508 -6.07 -20.90 6.74
N LEU A 509 -7.17 -20.46 7.36
CA LEU A 509 -8.45 -20.28 6.70
C LEU A 509 -8.67 -18.80 6.40
N ALA A 510 -8.88 -18.44 5.13
CA ALA A 510 -9.10 -17.06 4.71
C ALA A 510 -10.52 -16.85 4.16
N ASN A 511 -11.04 -15.62 4.28
CA ASN A 511 -12.26 -15.16 3.63
C ASN A 511 -11.89 -14.13 2.57
N THR A 512 -12.24 -14.39 1.31
CA THR A 512 -11.94 -13.51 0.15
C THR A 512 -13.10 -12.58 -0.22
N GLY A 513 -14.20 -12.63 0.52
CA GLY A 513 -15.43 -11.98 0.12
C GLY A 513 -15.97 -12.57 -1.21
N PRO A 514 -16.55 -11.75 -2.09
CA PRO A 514 -17.34 -12.21 -3.22
C PRO A 514 -16.52 -12.54 -4.47
N TYR A 515 -15.23 -12.22 -4.49
CA TYR A 515 -14.36 -12.39 -5.67
C TYR A 515 -12.97 -12.93 -5.27
N GLY A 516 -12.37 -13.65 -6.21
CA GLY A 516 -11.19 -14.47 -5.99
C GLY A 516 -9.87 -13.76 -6.27
N ASN A 517 -9.86 -12.45 -6.52
CA ASN A 517 -8.62 -11.69 -6.70
C ASN A 517 -7.73 -11.89 -5.47
N HIS A 518 -6.45 -12.23 -5.71
CA HIS A 518 -5.47 -12.51 -4.67
C HIS A 518 -5.80 -13.67 -3.71
N SER A 519 -6.84 -14.48 -3.99
CA SER A 519 -7.35 -15.53 -3.09
C SER A 519 -6.36 -16.67 -2.82
N LEU A 520 -5.43 -16.94 -3.74
CA LEU A 520 -4.32 -17.87 -3.51
C LEU A 520 -3.12 -17.17 -2.87
N THR A 521 -2.69 -16.05 -3.45
CA THR A 521 -1.38 -15.44 -3.18
C THR A 521 -1.33 -14.75 -1.82
N VAL A 522 -2.36 -14.00 -1.40
CA VAL A 522 -2.37 -13.36 -0.06
C VAL A 522 -2.37 -14.41 1.06
N PRO A 523 -3.28 -15.40 1.08
CA PRO A 523 -3.31 -16.36 2.18
C PRO A 523 -2.07 -17.28 2.23
N SER A 524 -1.46 -17.60 1.08
CA SER A 524 -0.23 -18.41 1.03
C SER A 524 0.98 -17.71 1.67
N ASN A 525 1.00 -16.37 1.67
CA ASN A 525 2.04 -15.60 2.34
C ASN A 525 1.90 -15.56 3.87
N GLY A 526 0.75 -15.97 4.42
CA GLY A 526 0.60 -16.24 5.85
C GLY A 526 1.66 -17.21 6.38
N PRO A 527 1.63 -18.49 5.99
CA PRO A 527 2.64 -19.47 6.38
C PRO A 527 4.03 -19.20 5.76
N ALA A 528 4.13 -18.72 4.51
CA ALA A 528 5.44 -18.48 3.88
C ALA A 528 6.26 -17.36 4.53
N LEU A 529 5.67 -16.49 5.35
CA LEU A 529 6.41 -15.42 6.02
C LEU A 529 6.46 -15.59 7.54
N SER A 530 5.58 -16.43 8.12
CA SER A 530 5.61 -16.72 9.54
C SER A 530 6.41 -17.98 9.89
N LEU A 531 6.21 -19.10 9.18
CA LEU A 531 6.87 -20.37 9.51
C LEU A 531 8.40 -20.29 9.41
N PRO A 532 9.01 -19.64 8.39
CA PRO A 532 10.47 -19.57 8.28
C PRO A 532 11.13 -18.74 9.39
N LEU A 533 10.38 -17.94 10.15
CA LEU A 533 10.93 -17.21 11.31
C LEU A 533 11.41 -18.17 12.40
N TYR A 534 10.85 -19.38 12.47
CA TYR A 534 11.17 -20.41 13.46
C TYR A 534 11.44 -21.75 12.76
N PRO A 535 12.66 -21.96 12.21
CA PRO A 535 13.00 -23.19 11.51
C PRO A 535 12.71 -24.43 12.36
N CYS A 536 11.89 -25.34 11.81
CA CYS A 536 11.51 -26.60 12.43
C CYS A 536 11.56 -27.70 11.38
N ASP A 537 12.03 -28.89 11.76
CA ASP A 537 12.17 -30.01 10.83
C ASP A 537 10.86 -30.72 10.51
N ASN A 538 9.81 -30.57 11.34
CA ASN A 538 8.53 -31.24 11.18
C ASN A 538 7.39 -30.22 11.08
N VAL A 539 6.96 -29.91 9.87
CA VAL A 539 5.97 -28.85 9.63
C VAL A 539 4.94 -29.31 8.60
N ASP A 540 3.67 -29.08 8.87
CA ASP A 540 2.57 -29.18 7.92
C ASP A 540 1.80 -27.87 7.89
N PHE A 541 1.39 -27.43 6.71
CA PHE A 541 0.49 -26.30 6.59
C PHE A 541 -0.56 -26.54 5.50
N GLN A 542 -1.76 -26.04 5.76
CA GLN A 542 -2.85 -26.02 4.81
C GLN A 542 -3.42 -24.60 4.74
N VAL A 543 -3.58 -24.09 3.52
CA VAL A 543 -4.26 -22.81 3.26
C VAL A 543 -5.54 -23.11 2.50
N THR A 544 -6.66 -22.59 2.99
CA THR A 544 -7.96 -22.67 2.28
C THR A 544 -8.63 -21.31 2.32
N THR A 545 -9.00 -20.79 1.15
CA THR A 545 -9.65 -19.49 1.01
C THR A 545 -11.10 -19.68 0.59
N TYR A 546 -12.03 -19.13 1.36
CA TYR A 546 -13.46 -19.23 1.14
C TYR A 546 -14.04 -17.94 0.55
N TYR A 547 -14.99 -18.09 -0.37
CA TYR A 547 -15.90 -17.03 -0.79
C TYR A 547 -16.92 -16.73 0.30
N SER A 548 -17.30 -15.46 0.43
CA SER A 548 -18.46 -15.03 1.20
C SER A 548 -19.09 -13.75 0.61
N ASN A 549 -20.07 -13.17 1.30
CA ASN A 549 -20.80 -11.98 0.87
C ASN A 549 -20.43 -10.70 1.65
N ILE A 550 -19.31 -10.71 2.39
CA ILE A 550 -18.72 -9.47 2.92
C ILE A 550 -18.23 -8.58 1.76
N CYS A 551 -17.84 -7.33 2.02
CA CYS A 551 -17.22 -6.47 1.01
C CYS A 551 -15.91 -7.09 0.47
N PRO A 552 -15.48 -6.74 -0.76
CA PRO A 552 -14.36 -7.38 -1.42
C PRO A 552 -13.07 -7.33 -0.60
N THR A 553 -12.25 -8.37 -0.72
CA THR A 553 -10.90 -8.37 -0.13
C THR A 553 -9.84 -8.57 -1.20
N GLY A 554 -8.61 -8.17 -0.90
CA GLY A 554 -7.52 -8.08 -1.85
C GLY A 554 -6.22 -7.71 -1.17
N ALA A 555 -5.34 -7.05 -1.90
CA ALA A 555 -4.02 -6.69 -1.40
C ALA A 555 -4.12 -5.59 -0.33
N TYR A 556 -3.52 -5.86 0.84
CA TYR A 556 -3.19 -4.86 1.85
C TYR A 556 -1.73 -5.09 2.23
N GLN A 557 -0.94 -4.03 2.31
CA GLN A 557 0.43 -4.01 2.85
C GLN A 557 0.69 -5.10 3.91
N GLY A 558 1.79 -5.86 3.76
CA GLY A 558 2.10 -7.03 4.60
C GLY A 558 1.55 -8.34 4.02
N TYR A 559 0.54 -8.26 3.17
CA TYR A 559 0.14 -9.31 2.21
C TYR A 559 0.04 -10.71 2.81
N GLY A 560 -0.84 -10.89 3.80
CA GLY A 560 -1.08 -12.17 4.50
C GLY A 560 -0.19 -12.40 5.73
N ALA A 561 1.04 -11.91 5.73
CA ALA A 561 2.02 -12.12 6.80
C ALA A 561 1.54 -11.72 8.20
N PRO A 562 0.85 -10.57 8.42
CA PRO A 562 0.47 -10.15 9.77
C PRO A 562 -0.33 -11.21 10.53
N LYS A 563 -1.21 -11.96 9.83
CA LYS A 563 -2.11 -12.95 10.44
C LYS A 563 -1.37 -14.24 10.80
N GLY A 564 -0.51 -14.70 9.90
CA GLY A 564 0.36 -15.84 10.16
C GLY A 564 1.31 -15.56 11.32
N ASN A 565 1.88 -14.36 11.35
CA ASN A 565 2.79 -13.93 12.41
C ASN A 565 2.07 -13.81 13.75
N PHE A 566 0.86 -13.24 13.78
CA PHE A 566 0.06 -13.16 15.00
C PHE A 566 -0.22 -14.51 15.63
N ALA A 567 -0.72 -15.46 14.84
CA ALA A 567 -1.01 -16.79 15.33
C ALA A 567 0.24 -17.48 15.90
N LEU A 568 1.36 -17.39 15.17
CA LEU A 568 2.61 -18.04 15.55
C LEU A 568 3.28 -17.40 16.77
N THR A 569 3.38 -16.06 16.82
CA THR A 569 3.91 -15.36 18.00
C THR A 569 3.03 -15.56 19.22
N MET A 570 1.70 -15.54 19.09
CA MET A 570 0.80 -15.71 20.22
C MET A 570 0.85 -17.13 20.80
N ILE A 571 0.86 -18.19 19.97
CA ILE A 571 1.01 -19.54 20.50
C ILE A 571 2.39 -19.77 21.10
N LEU A 572 3.42 -19.12 20.57
CA LEU A 572 4.76 -19.15 21.17
C LEU A 572 4.79 -18.47 22.54
N ALA A 573 4.08 -17.35 22.70
CA ALA A 573 3.93 -16.67 23.99
C ALA A 573 3.16 -17.52 25.01
N GLU A 574 2.08 -18.19 24.59
CA GLU A 574 1.37 -19.15 25.45
C GLU A 574 2.27 -20.34 25.83
N LEU A 575 3.05 -20.86 24.88
CA LEU A 575 4.01 -21.93 25.12
C LEU A 575 5.11 -21.50 26.12
N ALA A 576 5.67 -20.30 25.96
CA ALA A 576 6.65 -19.74 26.88
C ALA A 576 6.10 -19.68 28.31
N LYS A 577 4.83 -19.31 28.45
CA LYS A 577 4.14 -19.29 29.76
C LYS A 577 4.01 -20.68 30.38
N GLU A 578 3.63 -21.69 29.59
CA GLU A 578 3.51 -23.09 30.06
C GLU A 578 4.86 -23.70 30.45
N LEU A 579 5.90 -23.39 29.67
CA LEU A 579 7.27 -23.84 29.94
C LEU A 579 8.00 -23.03 31.03
N ASN A 580 7.41 -21.91 31.46
CA ASN A 580 8.03 -20.94 32.37
C ASN A 580 9.39 -20.42 31.84
N ILE A 581 9.42 -20.08 30.55
CA ILE A 581 10.55 -19.47 29.84
C ILE A 581 10.14 -18.04 29.46
N ASP A 582 11.07 -17.08 29.49
CA ASP A 582 10.81 -15.74 28.99
C ASP A 582 10.57 -15.78 27.46
N LEU A 583 9.58 -15.02 26.97
CA LEU A 583 9.22 -15.05 25.55
C LEU A 583 10.39 -14.65 24.64
N LEU A 584 11.17 -13.65 25.03
CA LEU A 584 12.30 -13.18 24.21
C LEU A 584 13.41 -14.24 24.15
N ASP A 585 13.65 -14.93 25.26
CA ASP A 585 14.64 -16.03 25.32
C ASP A 585 14.17 -17.25 24.50
N LEU A 586 12.87 -17.57 24.52
CA LEU A 586 12.29 -18.62 23.68
C LEU A 586 12.38 -18.30 22.19
N ILE A 587 12.19 -17.03 21.81
CA ILE A 587 12.38 -16.53 20.45
C ILE A 587 13.85 -16.67 20.04
N GLU A 588 14.80 -16.21 20.85
CA GLU A 588 16.24 -16.33 20.55
C GLU A 588 16.68 -17.78 20.36
N THR A 589 16.09 -18.71 21.11
CA THR A 589 16.39 -20.14 21.01
C THR A 589 15.99 -20.75 19.65
N ASN A 590 14.89 -20.28 19.06
CA ASN A 590 14.26 -20.94 17.92
C ASN A 590 14.25 -20.13 16.62
N ARG A 591 14.64 -18.85 16.65
CA ARG A 591 14.54 -18.00 15.47
C ARG A 591 15.46 -18.45 14.33
N VAL A 592 15.18 -17.95 13.13
CA VAL A 592 16.10 -18.02 12.00
C VAL A 592 17.40 -17.22 12.24
N HIS A 593 18.50 -17.70 11.66
CA HIS A 593 19.83 -17.06 11.69
C HIS A 593 20.37 -16.88 10.28
N GLU A 594 21.38 -16.03 10.11
CA GLU A 594 22.07 -15.89 8.83
C GLU A 594 22.68 -17.22 8.36
N GLY A 595 22.56 -17.51 7.06
CA GLY A 595 22.99 -18.77 6.45
C GLY A 595 22.04 -19.94 6.66
N GLN A 596 20.98 -19.79 7.46
CA GLN A 596 20.02 -20.86 7.71
C GLN A 596 19.23 -21.22 6.45
N GLU A 597 19.17 -22.52 6.14
CA GLU A 597 18.28 -23.05 5.11
C GLU A 597 16.82 -22.97 5.58
N LEU A 598 15.93 -22.47 4.71
CA LEU A 598 14.51 -22.25 4.98
C LEU A 598 13.67 -23.35 4.31
N LYS A 599 13.86 -24.59 4.73
CA LYS A 599 13.27 -25.81 4.13
C LYS A 599 11.78 -25.69 3.78
N ILE A 600 10.99 -25.10 4.69
CA ILE A 600 9.54 -24.96 4.52
C ILE A 600 9.15 -24.12 3.30
N LEU A 601 9.98 -23.13 2.91
CA LEU A 601 9.74 -22.34 1.71
C LEU A 601 9.88 -23.16 0.44
N GLY A 602 10.66 -24.25 0.45
CA GLY A 602 10.72 -25.20 -0.67
C GLY A 602 9.41 -25.97 -0.87
N ALA A 603 8.50 -25.95 0.11
CA ALA A 603 7.19 -26.61 0.06
C ALA A 603 6.01 -25.63 -0.14
N ILE A 604 6.26 -24.32 -0.32
CA ILE A 604 5.22 -23.30 -0.51
C ILE A 604 5.45 -22.56 -1.83
N GLY A 605 4.41 -22.46 -2.65
CA GLY A 605 4.44 -21.70 -3.91
C GLY A 605 3.32 -20.66 -4.03
N GLU A 606 3.63 -19.50 -4.61
CA GLU A 606 2.66 -18.44 -4.92
C GLU A 606 2.24 -18.49 -6.40
N GLY A 607 1.66 -19.62 -6.80
CA GLY A 607 1.36 -19.93 -8.21
C GLY A 607 2.50 -20.60 -8.97
N LYS A 608 3.73 -20.56 -8.44
CA LYS A 608 4.89 -21.34 -8.88
C LYS A 608 5.71 -21.77 -7.66
N MET A 609 6.23 -22.99 -7.67
CA MET A 609 7.17 -23.45 -6.63
C MET A 609 8.55 -22.82 -6.84
N PRO A 610 9.28 -22.52 -5.76
CA PRO A 610 10.68 -22.09 -5.86
C PRO A 610 11.54 -23.12 -6.60
N THR A 611 12.54 -22.64 -7.34
CA THR A 611 13.49 -23.47 -8.09
C THR A 611 14.49 -24.20 -7.19
N SER A 612 14.77 -23.65 -6.01
CA SER A 612 15.59 -24.25 -4.95
C SER A 612 15.09 -23.84 -3.56
N VAL A 613 15.51 -24.57 -2.53
CA VAL A 613 15.24 -24.21 -1.14
C VAL A 613 15.97 -22.89 -0.80
N PRO A 614 15.24 -21.83 -0.39
CA PRO A 614 15.86 -20.54 -0.05
C PRO A 614 16.69 -20.62 1.23
N HIS A 615 17.64 -19.69 1.35
CA HIS A 615 18.43 -19.48 2.56
C HIS A 615 18.26 -18.05 3.07
N ALA A 616 18.39 -17.85 4.38
CA ALA A 616 18.48 -16.51 4.98
C ALA A 616 19.88 -15.93 4.71
N ALA A 617 20.11 -15.44 3.50
CA ALA A 617 21.44 -15.00 3.04
C ALA A 617 22.05 -13.89 3.91
N SER A 618 21.22 -12.96 4.38
CA SER A 618 21.57 -11.94 5.38
C SER A 618 20.47 -11.88 6.44
N CYS A 619 20.81 -11.75 7.73
CA CYS A 619 19.79 -11.67 8.79
C CYS A 619 20.30 -10.95 10.05
N ALA A 620 19.80 -9.75 10.30
CA ALA A 620 20.18 -8.97 11.49
C ALA A 620 19.26 -9.18 12.72
N LEU A 621 18.47 -10.27 12.80
CA LEU A 621 17.56 -10.50 13.94
C LEU A 621 18.29 -10.54 15.30
N GLY A 622 19.46 -11.17 15.39
CA GLY A 622 20.23 -11.20 16.65
C GLY A 622 20.60 -9.80 17.16
N PRO A 623 21.30 -8.96 16.36
CA PRO A 623 21.54 -7.56 16.69
C PRO A 623 20.27 -6.76 17.01
N ILE A 624 19.19 -6.98 16.26
CA ILE A 624 17.88 -6.34 16.47
C ILE A 624 17.30 -6.69 17.84
N LEU A 625 17.26 -7.97 18.20
CA LEU A 625 16.68 -8.43 19.47
C LEU A 625 17.50 -7.94 20.66
N LYS A 626 18.83 -8.00 20.56
CA LYS A 626 19.72 -7.43 21.58
C LYS A 626 19.45 -5.95 21.81
N LYS A 627 19.46 -5.15 20.73
CA LYS A 627 19.22 -3.69 20.81
C LYS A 627 17.82 -3.39 21.34
N GLY A 628 16.80 -4.14 20.92
CA GLY A 628 15.43 -3.99 21.39
C GLY A 628 15.27 -4.30 22.88
N ARG A 629 15.89 -5.38 23.37
CA ARG A 629 15.94 -5.77 24.79
C ARG A 629 16.46 -4.64 25.66
N GLU A 630 17.58 -4.03 25.24
CA GLU A 630 18.22 -2.89 25.91
C GLU A 630 17.31 -1.65 25.88
N LEU A 631 16.83 -1.24 24.70
CA LEU A 631 16.06 -0.02 24.52
C LEU A 631 14.74 -0.01 25.31
N ILE A 632 14.00 -1.12 25.32
CA ILE A 632 12.73 -1.21 26.05
C ILE A 632 12.94 -1.48 27.55
N ASN A 633 14.19 -1.72 27.96
CA ASN A 633 14.57 -2.16 29.30
C ASN A 633 13.87 -3.48 29.69
N TRP A 634 13.81 -4.45 28.77
CA TRP A 634 13.02 -5.68 28.89
C TRP A 634 13.07 -6.33 30.28
N ASP A 635 14.29 -6.49 30.80
CA ASP A 635 14.58 -7.17 32.07
C ASP A 635 14.24 -6.35 33.33
N SER A 636 13.90 -5.08 33.19
CA SER A 636 13.53 -4.25 34.33
C SER A 636 12.17 -4.67 34.93
N PRO A 637 11.94 -4.43 36.24
CA PRO A 637 10.60 -4.54 36.81
C PRO A 637 9.59 -3.67 36.05
N ARG A 638 8.37 -4.19 35.86
CA ARG A 638 7.27 -3.46 35.22
C ARG A 638 6.65 -2.50 36.24
N LYS A 639 6.41 -1.24 35.85
CA LYS A 639 5.78 -0.24 36.73
C LYS A 639 4.31 -0.58 36.95
N GLN A 640 3.88 -0.60 38.21
CA GLN A 640 2.48 -0.84 38.58
C GLN A 640 1.96 0.39 39.32
N ASN A 641 0.83 0.97 38.90
CA ASN A 641 0.29 2.19 39.52
C ASN A 641 -1.23 2.13 39.67
N GLY A 642 -1.70 1.76 40.86
CA GLY A 642 -3.14 1.60 41.13
C GLY A 642 -3.77 0.59 40.16
N ASP A 643 -4.81 1.04 39.46
CA ASP A 643 -5.54 0.25 38.45
C ASP A 643 -4.72 0.00 37.17
N TRP A 644 -3.69 0.80 36.90
CA TRP A 644 -2.84 0.68 35.72
C TRP A 644 -1.75 -0.37 35.92
N LYS A 645 -1.75 -1.38 35.05
CA LYS A 645 -0.74 -2.43 35.02
C LYS A 645 0.07 -2.34 33.74
N THR A 646 1.40 -2.38 33.85
CA THR A 646 2.29 -2.30 32.68
C THR A 646 2.78 -3.69 32.30
N GLY A 647 2.83 -3.96 31.00
CA GLY A 647 3.42 -5.17 30.44
C GLY A 647 4.22 -4.88 29.17
N ARG A 648 5.06 -5.83 28.78
CA ARG A 648 5.93 -5.75 27.60
C ARG A 648 5.75 -6.94 26.69
N GLY A 649 5.90 -6.70 25.39
CA GLY A 649 5.73 -7.70 24.35
C GLY A 649 6.70 -7.49 23.20
N VAL A 650 6.94 -8.57 22.46
CA VAL A 650 7.87 -8.61 21.34
C VAL A 650 7.31 -9.52 20.23
N ALA A 651 7.57 -9.15 18.98
CA ALA A 651 7.33 -10.02 17.83
C ALA A 651 8.46 -9.84 16.81
N ILE A 652 9.07 -10.94 16.38
CA ILE A 652 9.94 -10.94 15.19
C ILE A 652 9.09 -11.04 13.92
N ILE A 653 9.63 -10.51 12.83
CA ILE A 653 8.92 -10.36 11.55
C ILE A 653 9.89 -10.53 10.39
N MET A 654 9.33 -10.97 9.26
CA MET A 654 10.01 -11.21 8.00
C MET A 654 9.10 -10.77 6.86
N GLN A 655 9.70 -10.37 5.74
CA GLN A 655 9.01 -10.14 4.46
C GLN A 655 9.94 -10.53 3.30
N LYS A 656 9.43 -10.54 2.07
CA LYS A 656 10.20 -10.70 0.82
C LYS A 656 10.47 -9.35 0.16
N SER A 657 11.52 -9.29 -0.66
CA SER A 657 11.84 -8.13 -1.52
C SER A 657 11.50 -8.45 -2.97
N GLY A 658 10.21 -8.59 -3.28
CA GLY A 658 9.68 -9.11 -4.55
C GLY A 658 9.57 -10.64 -4.58
N ILE A 659 9.11 -11.17 -5.70
CA ILE A 659 8.86 -12.61 -5.90
C ILE A 659 9.84 -13.16 -6.94
N PRO A 660 10.87 -13.93 -6.53
CA PRO A 660 11.82 -14.53 -7.46
C PRO A 660 11.16 -15.40 -8.53
N ASP A 661 11.77 -15.43 -9.72
CA ASP A 661 11.28 -16.12 -10.93
C ASP A 661 9.87 -15.71 -11.43
N ILE A 662 9.25 -14.68 -10.85
CA ILE A 662 7.92 -14.17 -11.22
C ILE A 662 7.96 -12.66 -11.51
N ASP A 663 8.57 -11.89 -10.61
CA ASP A 663 8.70 -10.45 -10.75
C ASP A 663 9.79 -10.08 -11.76
N GLN A 664 9.58 -8.93 -12.39
CA GLN A 664 10.47 -8.38 -13.40
C GLN A 664 10.34 -6.86 -13.40
N ALA A 665 11.48 -6.19 -13.55
CA ALA A 665 11.53 -4.76 -13.79
C ALA A 665 12.47 -4.44 -14.95
N ASN A 666 12.19 -3.35 -15.66
CA ASN A 666 13.01 -2.85 -16.75
C ASN A 666 13.25 -1.35 -16.60
N CYS A 667 14.40 -0.89 -17.07
CA CYS A 667 14.78 0.52 -17.05
C CYS A 667 15.60 0.88 -18.29
N MET A 668 15.50 2.14 -18.72
CA MET A 668 16.32 2.72 -19.78
C MET A 668 16.90 4.06 -19.30
N VAL A 669 18.17 4.31 -19.57
CA VAL A 669 18.86 5.58 -19.28
C VAL A 669 19.35 6.18 -20.59
N LYS A 670 19.04 7.45 -20.80
CA LYS A 670 19.46 8.25 -21.96
C LYS A 670 20.36 9.39 -21.48
N LEU A 671 21.50 9.57 -22.14
CA LEU A 671 22.37 10.74 -22.00
C LEU A 671 21.88 11.84 -22.97
N GLU A 672 21.63 13.04 -22.45
CA GLU A 672 21.24 14.22 -23.21
C GLU A 672 22.46 15.03 -23.69
N SER A 673 22.23 15.89 -24.67
CA SER A 673 23.28 16.68 -25.35
C SER A 673 24.06 17.64 -24.44
N ASP A 674 23.51 17.98 -23.27
CA ASP A 674 24.14 18.84 -22.26
C ASP A 674 24.89 18.06 -21.17
N GLY A 675 24.91 16.73 -21.25
CA GLY A 675 25.54 15.86 -20.26
C GLY A 675 24.60 15.34 -19.17
N THR A 676 23.34 15.77 -19.16
CA THR A 676 22.32 15.32 -18.19
C THR A 676 21.66 14.00 -18.62
N PHE A 677 20.81 13.43 -17.78
CA PHE A 677 20.20 12.12 -18.00
C PHE A 677 18.68 12.12 -17.84
N ILE A 678 18.01 11.39 -18.74
CA ILE A 678 16.61 10.97 -18.55
C ILE A 678 16.57 9.48 -18.27
N VAL A 679 15.97 9.11 -17.13
CA VAL A 679 15.76 7.74 -16.69
C VAL A 679 14.30 7.36 -16.88
N HIS A 680 14.07 6.43 -17.80
CA HIS A 680 12.77 5.85 -18.08
C HIS A 680 12.59 4.58 -17.24
N SER A 681 12.06 4.76 -16.03
CA SER A 681 11.87 3.68 -15.06
C SER A 681 10.51 3.01 -15.24
N GLY A 682 10.48 1.69 -15.39
CA GLY A 682 9.22 0.95 -15.43
C GLY A 682 8.42 0.99 -14.13
N GLY A 683 9.09 1.21 -13.00
CA GLY A 683 8.51 1.17 -11.67
C GLY A 683 7.41 2.21 -11.45
N ALA A 684 6.51 1.93 -10.50
CA ALA A 684 5.44 2.84 -10.11
C ALA A 684 5.72 3.43 -8.72
N ASP A 685 6.02 4.73 -8.62
CA ASP A 685 6.08 5.39 -7.31
C ASP A 685 4.68 5.81 -6.86
N ILE A 686 4.27 5.31 -5.70
CA ILE A 686 2.97 5.60 -5.06
C ILE A 686 3.10 6.47 -3.80
N GLY A 687 4.22 7.18 -3.67
CA GLY A 687 4.58 7.97 -2.49
C GLY A 687 5.67 7.33 -1.63
N THR A 688 6.20 6.17 -2.02
CA THR A 688 7.26 5.46 -1.27
C THR A 688 8.66 6.02 -1.53
N GLY A 689 8.83 6.80 -2.60
CA GLY A 689 10.11 7.40 -2.99
C GLY A 689 10.95 6.54 -3.92
N LEU A 690 10.32 5.62 -4.66
CA LEU A 690 10.99 4.80 -5.68
C LEU A 690 11.71 5.66 -6.73
N ASP A 691 11.13 6.79 -7.14
CA ASP A 691 11.78 7.69 -8.11
C ASP A 691 13.11 8.21 -7.55
N THR A 692 13.16 8.50 -6.23
CA THR A 692 14.38 8.94 -5.54
C THR A 692 15.39 7.80 -5.43
N VAL A 693 14.94 6.57 -5.15
CA VAL A 693 15.81 5.38 -5.13
C VAL A 693 16.46 5.16 -6.51
N VAL A 694 15.68 5.18 -7.58
CA VAL A 694 16.16 5.02 -8.96
C VAL A 694 17.17 6.12 -9.32
N LYS A 695 16.86 7.36 -8.95
CA LYS A 695 17.72 8.52 -9.17
C LYS A 695 19.09 8.36 -8.49
N LYS A 696 19.10 7.97 -7.21
CA LYS A 696 20.34 7.76 -6.44
C LYS A 696 21.19 6.61 -6.96
N LEU A 697 20.56 5.48 -7.31
CA LEU A 697 21.28 4.34 -7.90
C LEU A 697 21.92 4.69 -9.25
N THR A 698 21.23 5.49 -10.06
CA THR A 698 21.75 5.95 -11.35
C THR A 698 22.92 6.92 -11.16
N ALA A 699 22.77 7.90 -10.26
CA ALA A 699 23.82 8.87 -9.92
C ALA A 699 25.09 8.19 -9.39
N GLU A 700 24.93 7.22 -8.48
CA GLU A 700 26.05 6.48 -7.88
C GLU A 700 26.85 5.71 -8.94
N VAL A 701 26.20 5.14 -9.96
CA VAL A 701 26.89 4.42 -11.05
C VAL A 701 27.59 5.38 -12.02
N LEU A 702 26.95 6.50 -12.35
CA LEU A 702 27.41 7.44 -13.38
C LEU A 702 28.34 8.54 -12.82
N HIS A 703 28.51 8.61 -11.50
CA HIS A 703 29.32 9.61 -10.80
C HIS A 703 28.88 11.05 -11.16
N CYS A 704 27.58 11.31 -11.25
CA CYS A 704 27.02 12.63 -11.55
C CYS A 704 26.19 13.16 -10.38
N ASP A 705 25.88 14.46 -10.44
CA ASP A 705 25.02 15.08 -9.43
C ASP A 705 23.57 14.60 -9.61
N LEU A 706 22.84 14.53 -8.50
CA LEU A 706 21.43 14.13 -8.55
C LEU A 706 20.64 15.09 -9.45
N ASP A 707 20.93 16.38 -9.44
CA ASP A 707 20.18 17.37 -10.22
C ASP A 707 20.33 17.19 -11.75
N ASP A 708 21.35 16.44 -12.20
CA ASP A 708 21.53 16.08 -13.61
C ASP A 708 20.64 14.92 -14.06
N ILE A 709 19.80 14.35 -13.17
CA ILE A 709 18.95 13.20 -13.48
C ILE A 709 17.46 13.56 -13.34
N HIS A 710 16.73 13.37 -14.43
CA HIS A 710 15.28 13.38 -14.47
C HIS A 710 14.72 11.95 -14.57
N VAL A 711 13.68 11.63 -13.80
CA VAL A 711 13.03 10.31 -13.80
C VAL A 711 11.61 10.42 -14.36
N ILE A 712 11.33 9.62 -15.39
CA ILE A 712 9.98 9.39 -15.92
C ILE A 712 9.58 7.97 -15.52
N SER A 713 8.52 7.83 -14.71
CA SER A 713 8.07 6.55 -14.17
C SER A 713 6.56 6.34 -14.30
N GLY A 714 6.12 5.09 -14.41
CA GLY A 714 4.70 4.73 -14.46
C GLY A 714 3.93 5.19 -15.71
N ASP A 715 4.61 5.58 -16.79
CA ASP A 715 4.01 5.90 -18.08
C ASP A 715 4.23 4.73 -19.06
N THR A 716 3.13 4.19 -19.60
CA THR A 716 3.21 2.96 -20.39
C THR A 716 3.75 3.11 -21.81
N ASP A 717 3.84 4.32 -22.33
CA ASP A 717 4.46 4.60 -23.64
C ASP A 717 5.91 5.05 -23.49
N HIS A 718 6.24 5.75 -22.40
CA HIS A 718 7.59 6.30 -22.19
C HIS A 718 8.52 5.36 -21.39
N ALA A 719 8.00 4.49 -20.53
CA ALA A 719 8.82 3.59 -19.72
C ALA A 719 8.79 2.14 -20.23
N LEU A 720 9.66 1.30 -19.68
CA LEU A 720 9.69 -0.13 -19.97
C LEU A 720 8.83 -0.92 -18.97
N PHE A 721 8.51 -2.17 -19.30
CA PHE A 721 7.64 -3.00 -18.47
C PHE A 721 8.16 -3.18 -17.03
N ASP A 722 7.27 -3.07 -16.06
CA ASP A 722 7.48 -3.46 -14.66
C ASP A 722 6.21 -4.15 -14.16
N LYS A 723 6.27 -4.84 -13.03
CA LYS A 723 5.09 -5.40 -12.41
C LYS A 723 4.23 -4.36 -11.70
N GLY A 724 4.82 -3.26 -11.23
CA GLY A 724 4.18 -2.24 -10.41
C GLY A 724 4.58 -2.33 -8.95
N ALA A 725 3.99 -1.46 -8.12
CA ALA A 725 4.31 -1.33 -6.71
C ALA A 725 3.59 -2.37 -5.85
N TYR A 726 4.11 -3.59 -5.78
CA TYR A 726 3.65 -4.63 -4.84
C TYR A 726 4.79 -5.60 -4.45
N ALA A 727 4.53 -6.49 -3.49
CA ALA A 727 5.51 -7.44 -2.94
C ALA A 727 6.81 -6.79 -2.42
N SER A 728 6.76 -5.50 -2.11
CA SER A 728 7.91 -4.69 -1.72
C SER A 728 9.09 -4.81 -2.70
N SER A 729 8.79 -4.94 -3.99
CA SER A 729 9.79 -5.23 -5.04
C SER A 729 10.59 -4.00 -5.47
N GLY A 730 10.04 -2.78 -5.37
CA GLY A 730 10.58 -1.57 -6.03
C GLY A 730 12.08 -1.34 -5.86
N THR A 731 12.59 -1.34 -4.62
CA THR A 731 14.03 -1.14 -4.37
C THR A 731 14.88 -2.27 -4.94
N CYS A 732 14.43 -3.53 -4.82
CA CYS A 732 15.20 -4.69 -5.24
C CYS A 732 15.15 -4.88 -6.76
N PHE A 733 13.96 -4.86 -7.37
CA PHE A 733 13.76 -5.13 -8.79
C PHE A 733 13.95 -3.87 -9.64
N SER A 734 13.12 -2.83 -9.46
CA SER A 734 13.22 -1.60 -10.26
C SER A 734 14.54 -0.86 -9.98
N GLY A 735 15.04 -0.93 -8.74
CA GLY A 735 16.36 -0.39 -8.39
C GLY A 735 17.52 -1.12 -9.09
N ASN A 736 17.56 -2.46 -9.08
CA ASN A 736 18.59 -3.20 -9.84
C ASN A 736 18.46 -2.97 -11.35
N ALA A 737 17.24 -2.91 -11.90
CA ALA A 737 17.04 -2.58 -13.31
C ALA A 737 17.64 -1.21 -13.67
N ALA A 738 17.45 -0.20 -12.81
CA ALA A 738 18.06 1.12 -12.99
C ALA A 738 19.60 1.08 -12.88
N LYS A 739 20.12 0.42 -11.83
CA LYS A 739 21.57 0.23 -11.64
C LYS A 739 22.21 -0.43 -12.86
N MET A 740 21.64 -1.54 -13.34
CA MET A 740 22.16 -2.26 -14.51
C MET A 740 22.06 -1.43 -15.80
N ALA A 741 20.97 -0.69 -15.99
CA ALA A 741 20.83 0.19 -17.16
C ALA A 741 21.89 1.32 -17.14
N ALA A 742 22.17 1.87 -15.96
CA ALA A 742 23.25 2.84 -15.75
C ALA A 742 24.64 2.22 -15.97
N GLU A 743 24.87 0.97 -15.52
CA GLU A 743 26.13 0.25 -15.75
C GLU A 743 26.37 0.00 -17.25
N ASN A 744 25.32 -0.41 -17.98
CA ASN A 744 25.36 -0.57 -19.43
C ASN A 744 25.62 0.76 -20.16
N LEU A 745 25.09 1.88 -19.64
CA LEU A 745 25.37 3.21 -20.20
C LEU A 745 26.82 3.65 -19.91
N ARG A 746 27.30 3.39 -18.69
CA ARG A 746 28.69 3.64 -18.26
C ARG A 746 29.69 2.97 -19.19
N GLU A 747 29.45 1.73 -19.60
CA GLU A 747 30.33 1.03 -20.56
C GLU A 747 30.43 1.78 -21.90
N LYS A 748 29.30 2.27 -22.43
CA LYS A 748 29.29 3.07 -23.67
C LYS A 748 30.00 4.40 -23.50
N ILE A 749 29.76 5.08 -22.38
CA ILE A 749 30.39 6.35 -22.04
C ILE A 749 31.91 6.18 -21.98
N LEU A 750 32.41 5.16 -21.27
CA LEU A 750 33.84 4.86 -21.18
C LEU A 750 34.45 4.53 -22.54
N PHE A 751 33.77 3.70 -23.34
CA PHE A 751 34.24 3.33 -24.67
C PHE A 751 34.43 4.55 -25.59
N HIS A 752 33.43 5.42 -25.66
CA HIS A 752 33.50 6.62 -26.51
C HIS A 752 34.39 7.71 -25.92
N GLY A 753 34.41 7.87 -24.59
CA GLY A 753 35.31 8.82 -23.92
C GLY A 753 36.77 8.46 -24.10
N ALA A 754 37.13 7.17 -23.98
CA ALA A 754 38.48 6.68 -24.26
C ALA A 754 38.91 6.96 -25.71
N ALA A 755 38.02 6.73 -26.67
CA ALA A 755 38.27 7.02 -28.08
C ALA A 755 38.56 8.51 -28.32
N GLN A 756 37.84 9.42 -27.66
CA GLN A 756 38.08 10.86 -27.79
C GLN A 756 39.36 11.34 -27.10
N LEU A 757 39.74 10.71 -25.98
CA LEU A 757 41.01 10.96 -25.30
C LEU A 757 42.22 10.32 -26.03
N GLY A 758 41.98 9.42 -26.98
CA GLY A 758 43.04 8.64 -27.62
C GLY A 758 43.76 7.72 -26.63
N GLU A 759 43.00 7.11 -25.71
CA GLU A 759 43.47 6.20 -24.67
C GLU A 759 42.74 4.84 -24.74
N PRO A 760 43.34 3.75 -24.24
CA PRO A 760 42.65 2.47 -24.04
C PRO A 760 41.49 2.60 -23.03
N VAL A 761 40.44 1.78 -23.18
CA VAL A 761 39.26 1.84 -22.29
C VAL A 761 39.64 1.47 -20.85
N GLU A 762 40.56 0.55 -20.67
CA GLU A 762 41.11 0.13 -19.37
C GLU A 762 41.90 1.23 -18.65
N ASP A 763 42.29 2.30 -19.37
CA ASP A 763 43.06 3.43 -18.84
C ASP A 763 42.18 4.65 -18.49
N VAL A 764 40.86 4.57 -18.71
CA VAL A 764 39.91 5.62 -18.35
C VAL A 764 38.90 5.14 -17.30
N ALA A 765 38.38 6.07 -16.51
CA ALA A 765 37.33 5.81 -15.53
C ALA A 765 36.33 6.97 -15.46
N LEU A 766 35.13 6.70 -14.94
CA LEU A 766 34.21 7.77 -14.58
C LEU A 766 34.70 8.47 -13.31
N ALA A 767 34.63 9.79 -13.29
CA ALA A 767 34.93 10.60 -12.12
C ALA A 767 33.84 11.66 -11.91
N ALA A 768 33.60 12.03 -10.66
CA ALA A 768 32.68 13.10 -10.33
C ALA A 768 33.18 14.45 -10.87
N PRO A 769 32.28 15.36 -11.30
CA PRO A 769 30.81 15.25 -11.29
C PRO A 769 30.21 14.78 -12.64
N GLY A 770 30.84 13.81 -13.33
CA GLY A 770 30.31 13.29 -14.61
C GLY A 770 31.28 13.52 -15.76
N VAL A 771 32.51 13.04 -15.60
CA VAL A 771 33.55 13.10 -16.63
C VAL A 771 34.13 11.71 -16.87
N VAL A 772 34.61 11.47 -18.09
CA VAL A 772 35.53 10.37 -18.37
C VAL A 772 36.95 10.90 -18.19
N ARG A 773 37.69 10.36 -17.23
CA ARG A 773 39.07 10.75 -16.91
C ARG A 773 40.03 9.64 -17.30
N GLY A 774 41.01 9.99 -18.14
CA GLY A 774 42.15 9.15 -18.49
C GLY A 774 43.47 9.71 -17.94
N LYS A 775 44.59 9.17 -18.40
CA LYS A 775 45.93 9.65 -18.02
C LYS A 775 46.34 10.89 -18.79
N LYS A 776 45.77 11.12 -19.98
CA LYS A 776 46.12 12.24 -20.87
C LYS A 776 45.19 13.44 -20.72
N GLY A 777 44.02 13.26 -20.11
CA GLY A 777 43.06 14.33 -19.90
C GLY A 777 41.71 13.80 -19.41
N GLU A 778 40.71 14.66 -19.48
CA GLU A 778 39.33 14.34 -19.17
C GLU A 778 38.38 14.95 -20.21
N ILE A 779 37.23 14.32 -20.39
CA ILE A 779 36.15 14.79 -21.26
C ILE A 779 34.84 14.76 -20.48
N SER A 780 34.05 15.83 -20.58
CA SER A 780 32.74 15.91 -19.92
C SER A 780 31.71 15.04 -20.63
N PHE A 781 30.65 14.65 -19.91
CA PHE A 781 29.51 13.98 -20.55
C PHE A 781 28.84 14.84 -21.62
N GLY A 782 28.80 16.18 -21.45
CA GLY A 782 28.28 17.10 -22.46
C GLY A 782 29.10 17.11 -23.75
N ASP A 783 30.43 17.21 -23.66
CA ASP A 783 31.31 17.15 -24.84
C ASP A 783 31.20 15.80 -25.56
N LEU A 784 31.11 14.71 -24.78
CA LEU A 784 30.90 13.36 -25.29
C LEU A 784 29.57 13.25 -26.05
N ALA A 785 28.47 13.75 -25.46
CA ALA A 785 27.14 13.73 -26.05
C ALA A 785 27.05 14.61 -27.29
N HIS A 786 27.65 15.80 -27.27
CA HIS A 786 27.71 16.70 -28.42
C HIS A 786 28.43 16.04 -29.61
N ALA A 787 29.56 15.37 -29.35
CA ALA A 787 30.28 14.61 -30.36
C ALA A 787 29.45 13.43 -30.90
N ALA A 788 28.63 12.81 -30.05
CA ALA A 788 27.75 11.71 -30.44
C ALA A 788 26.70 12.14 -31.49
N GLU A 789 26.18 13.36 -31.37
CA GLU A 789 25.14 13.93 -32.22
C GLU A 789 25.68 14.69 -33.43
N GLY A 790 27.00 14.84 -33.54
CA GLY A 790 27.63 15.35 -34.75
C GLY A 790 27.27 14.49 -35.98
N GLY A 791 27.23 15.09 -37.17
CA GLY A 791 26.96 14.35 -38.42
C GLY A 791 27.97 13.23 -38.74
N THR A 792 29.06 13.13 -37.96
CA THR A 792 30.08 12.07 -37.99
C THR A 792 30.19 11.31 -36.65
N GLY A 793 29.25 11.52 -35.74
CA GLY A 793 29.20 10.94 -34.41
C GLY A 793 28.68 9.51 -34.40
N PHE A 794 28.38 9.01 -33.20
CA PHE A 794 27.97 7.62 -32.93
C PHE A 794 26.50 7.50 -32.47
N GLY A 795 25.74 8.61 -32.51
CA GLY A 795 24.36 8.67 -32.08
C GLY A 795 24.20 8.78 -30.57
N VAL A 796 23.04 9.24 -30.13
CA VAL A 796 22.69 9.42 -28.71
C VAL A 796 22.96 8.16 -27.91
N LEU A 797 23.67 8.30 -26.79
CA LEU A 797 23.96 7.18 -25.91
C LEU A 797 22.74 6.82 -25.06
N VAL A 798 22.19 5.65 -25.34
CA VAL A 798 21.07 5.06 -24.62
C VAL A 798 21.41 3.64 -24.21
N ALA A 799 21.07 3.24 -23.01
CA ALA A 799 21.17 1.85 -22.55
C ALA A 799 19.93 1.43 -21.78
N ASN A 800 19.65 0.12 -21.77
CA ASN A 800 18.54 -0.46 -21.03
C ASN A 800 19.00 -1.74 -20.32
N ALA A 801 18.20 -2.16 -19.34
CA ALA A 801 18.37 -3.43 -18.65
C ALA A 801 17.03 -4.00 -18.18
N SER A 802 17.01 -5.32 -18.03
CA SER A 802 15.95 -6.11 -17.39
C SER A 802 16.53 -6.80 -16.17
N TYR A 803 15.82 -6.76 -15.04
CA TYR A 803 16.18 -7.51 -13.85
C TYR A 803 15.12 -8.56 -13.52
N ILE A 804 15.58 -9.79 -13.39
CA ILE A 804 14.88 -10.96 -12.82
C ILE A 804 15.91 -11.71 -11.97
N THR A 805 15.46 -12.43 -10.95
CA THR A 805 16.35 -13.21 -10.09
C THR A 805 15.68 -14.48 -9.59
N PRO A 806 16.42 -15.60 -9.47
CA PRO A 806 15.97 -16.78 -8.73
C PRO A 806 16.20 -16.65 -7.22
N ASP A 807 17.00 -15.66 -6.79
CA ASP A 807 17.44 -15.51 -5.41
C ASP A 807 16.48 -14.67 -4.57
N PHE A 808 16.33 -15.03 -3.29
CA PHE A 808 15.50 -14.30 -2.34
C PHE A 808 16.32 -13.30 -1.53
N ALA A 809 15.77 -12.09 -1.36
CA ALA A 809 16.20 -11.14 -0.33
C ALA A 809 15.09 -10.97 0.72
N PHE A 810 15.42 -11.25 1.98
CA PHE A 810 14.47 -11.17 3.09
C PHE A 810 14.85 -10.05 4.05
N PRO A 811 14.06 -8.97 4.15
CA PRO A 811 14.11 -8.11 5.31
C PRO A 811 13.62 -8.85 6.56
N TYR A 812 14.22 -8.51 7.69
CA TYR A 812 13.88 -9.01 9.01
C TYR A 812 13.64 -7.86 9.97
N GLY A 813 12.98 -8.13 11.09
CA GLY A 813 12.74 -7.09 12.08
C GLY A 813 12.15 -7.59 13.38
N ALA A 814 11.98 -6.67 14.31
CA ALA A 814 11.20 -6.89 15.51
C ALA A 814 10.44 -5.63 15.93
N ASN A 815 9.22 -5.82 16.43
CA ASN A 815 8.48 -4.81 17.16
C ASN A 815 8.50 -5.11 18.65
N PHE A 816 8.80 -4.09 19.45
CA PHE A 816 8.73 -4.13 20.91
C PHE A 816 7.68 -3.14 21.39
N ALA A 817 6.79 -3.58 22.28
CA ALA A 817 5.71 -2.76 22.82
C ALA A 817 5.75 -2.75 24.36
N GLU A 818 5.53 -1.59 24.96
CA GLU A 818 5.21 -1.43 26.39
C GLU A 818 3.80 -0.83 26.47
N VAL A 819 2.90 -1.54 27.14
CA VAL A 819 1.49 -1.12 27.26
C VAL A 819 1.11 -1.01 28.73
N SER A 820 0.28 -0.02 29.05
CA SER A 820 -0.43 0.06 30.32
C SER A 820 -1.90 -0.29 30.10
N VAL A 821 -2.42 -1.21 30.90
CA VAL A 821 -3.84 -1.60 30.92
C VAL A 821 -4.47 -1.13 32.21
N ASN A 822 -5.56 -0.36 32.13
CA ASN A 822 -6.38 -0.02 33.28
C ASN A 822 -7.30 -1.19 33.60
N THR A 823 -7.01 -1.93 34.66
CA THR A 823 -7.75 -3.14 35.02
C THR A 823 -9.18 -2.88 35.50
N ARG A 824 -9.57 -1.62 35.76
CA ARG A 824 -10.95 -1.24 36.11
C ARG A 824 -11.80 -0.95 34.89
N THR A 825 -11.23 -0.33 33.85
CA THR A 825 -11.98 0.13 32.65
C THR A 825 -11.69 -0.70 31.41
N GLY A 826 -10.62 -1.50 31.39
CA GLY A 826 -10.10 -2.17 30.20
C GLY A 826 -9.31 -1.26 29.26
N GLU A 827 -9.20 0.03 29.57
CA GLU A 827 -8.48 1.01 28.73
C GLU A 827 -7.02 0.60 28.51
N ILE A 828 -6.56 0.70 27.26
CA ILE A 828 -5.21 0.34 26.85
C ILE A 828 -4.48 1.62 26.48
N ARG A 829 -3.24 1.74 26.95
CA ARG A 829 -2.36 2.85 26.59
C ARG A 829 -1.04 2.32 26.06
N LEU A 830 -0.66 2.72 24.86
CA LEU A 830 0.61 2.36 24.24
C LEU A 830 1.70 3.33 24.69
N ASP A 831 2.45 2.95 25.72
CA ASP A 831 3.47 3.81 26.32
C ASP A 831 4.75 3.84 25.47
N LYS A 832 5.17 2.70 24.91
CA LYS A 832 6.30 2.60 23.99
C LYS A 832 5.98 1.69 22.82
N PHE A 833 6.41 2.07 21.63
CA PHE A 833 6.44 1.20 20.46
C PHE A 833 7.72 1.42 19.68
N TYR A 834 8.59 0.41 19.63
CA TYR A 834 9.86 0.48 18.93
C TYR A 834 9.89 -0.51 17.77
N ALA A 835 10.14 -0.01 16.57
CA ALA A 835 10.28 -0.81 15.35
C ALA A 835 11.75 -0.84 14.92
N LEU A 836 12.37 -2.01 14.98
CA LEU A 836 13.76 -2.22 14.59
C LEU A 836 13.79 -3.13 13.38
N LEU A 837 14.20 -2.61 12.22
CA LEU A 837 14.11 -3.33 10.96
C LEU A 837 15.46 -3.38 10.24
N ASP A 838 15.68 -4.50 9.60
CA ASP A 838 16.77 -4.79 8.69
C ASP A 838 16.26 -4.73 7.25
N CYS A 839 16.67 -3.68 6.54
CA CYS A 839 16.52 -3.56 5.09
C CYS A 839 17.86 -3.57 4.37
N GLY A 840 18.87 -4.26 4.92
CA GLY A 840 20.22 -4.24 4.37
C GLY A 840 20.79 -2.82 4.36
N THR A 841 21.24 -2.35 3.19
CA THR A 841 21.62 -0.95 2.97
C THR A 841 20.38 -0.08 2.68
N PRO A 842 20.05 0.90 3.54
CA PRO A 842 18.97 1.84 3.26
C PRO A 842 19.40 2.81 2.14
N VAL A 843 18.82 2.71 0.95
CA VAL A 843 19.21 3.58 -0.18
C VAL A 843 18.99 5.06 0.15
N ASN A 844 17.86 5.39 0.78
CA ASN A 844 17.59 6.71 1.37
C ASN A 844 17.08 6.54 2.82
N PRO A 845 17.91 6.81 3.85
CA PRO A 845 17.60 6.44 5.24
C PRO A 845 16.35 7.11 5.83
N ASP A 846 16.13 8.39 5.58
CA ASP A 846 14.99 9.17 6.06
C ASP A 846 13.66 8.67 5.48
N LEU A 847 13.62 8.38 4.17
CA LEU A 847 12.45 7.76 3.53
C LEU A 847 12.19 6.37 4.07
N ALA A 848 13.23 5.56 4.31
CA ALA A 848 13.09 4.25 4.90
C ALA A 848 12.46 4.36 6.31
N LEU A 849 12.91 5.29 7.15
CA LEU A 849 12.30 5.56 8.47
C LEU A 849 10.83 6.01 8.34
N GLY A 850 10.52 6.91 7.40
CA GLY A 850 9.15 7.35 7.14
C GLY A 850 8.21 6.18 6.79
N GLN A 851 8.67 5.22 5.97
CA GLN A 851 7.94 4.01 5.67
C GLN A 851 7.66 3.17 6.93
N ILE A 852 8.65 3.03 7.84
CA ILE A 852 8.48 2.30 9.10
C ILE A 852 7.42 2.96 9.98
N TYR A 853 7.49 4.28 10.14
CA TYR A 853 6.55 5.04 10.98
C TYR A 853 5.11 4.92 10.47
N GLY A 854 4.88 5.19 9.18
CA GLY A 854 3.56 5.10 8.58
C GLY A 854 2.97 3.69 8.66
N ALA A 855 3.75 2.68 8.30
CA ALA A 855 3.34 1.29 8.36
C ALA A 855 3.03 0.85 9.80
N SER A 856 3.91 1.13 10.74
CA SER A 856 3.69 0.80 12.15
C SER A 856 2.41 1.44 12.69
N MET A 857 2.11 2.70 12.32
CA MET A 857 0.87 3.37 12.72
C MET A 857 -0.38 2.69 12.14
N ARG A 858 -0.35 2.27 10.86
CA ARG A 858 -1.44 1.48 10.26
C ARG A 858 -1.65 0.14 10.97
N ALA A 859 -0.56 -0.50 11.37
CA ALA A 859 -0.61 -1.77 12.09
C ALA A 859 -1.14 -1.60 13.52
N ILE A 860 -0.77 -0.54 14.22
CA ILE A 860 -1.40 -0.17 15.50
C ILE A 860 -2.91 0.01 15.31
N GLY A 861 -3.35 0.67 14.23
CA GLY A 861 -4.77 0.84 13.89
C GLY A 861 -5.53 -0.47 13.78
N HIS A 862 -5.06 -1.41 12.95
CA HIS A 862 -5.74 -2.72 12.82
C HIS A 862 -5.69 -3.58 14.08
N SER A 863 -4.75 -3.31 14.99
CA SER A 863 -4.63 -4.01 16.26
C SER A 863 -5.56 -3.45 17.32
N MET A 864 -5.83 -2.15 17.29
CA MET A 864 -6.48 -1.45 18.40
C MET A 864 -7.93 -1.07 18.12
N SER A 865 -8.26 -0.62 16.92
CA SER A 865 -9.56 0.05 16.67
C SER A 865 -10.23 -0.29 15.34
N GLU A 866 -9.46 -0.60 14.29
CA GLU A 866 -10.02 -0.69 12.95
C GLU A 866 -10.78 -2.01 12.70
N GLU A 867 -12.02 -1.90 12.22
CA GLU A 867 -12.84 -3.03 11.76
C GLU A 867 -13.99 -2.56 10.84
N ILE A 868 -14.21 -3.29 9.74
CA ILE A 868 -15.47 -3.21 9.00
C ILE A 868 -16.49 -4.15 9.66
N ARG A 869 -17.53 -3.57 10.24
CA ARG A 869 -18.61 -4.30 10.93
C ARG A 869 -19.80 -4.49 10.01
N TYR A 870 -20.53 -5.59 10.19
CA TYR A 870 -21.74 -5.92 9.41
C TYR A 870 -22.94 -6.14 10.32
N ASP A 871 -24.13 -5.85 9.80
CA ASP A 871 -25.38 -6.29 10.42
C ASP A 871 -25.77 -7.72 9.99
N ALA A 872 -26.89 -8.22 10.52
CA ALA A 872 -27.38 -9.56 10.22
C ALA A 872 -27.82 -9.76 8.75
N LYS A 873 -28.04 -8.68 8.00
CA LYS A 873 -28.40 -8.70 6.57
C LYS A 873 -27.16 -8.63 5.65
N GLY A 874 -25.95 -8.64 6.22
CA GLY A 874 -24.71 -8.50 5.47
C GLY A 874 -24.43 -7.06 5.02
N VAL A 875 -25.10 -6.08 5.63
CA VAL A 875 -24.92 -4.67 5.32
C VAL A 875 -23.75 -4.13 6.14
N PRO A 876 -22.70 -3.56 5.53
CA PRO A 876 -21.60 -2.96 6.28
C PRO A 876 -22.13 -1.74 7.05
N LEU A 877 -21.85 -1.70 8.35
CA LEU A 877 -22.15 -0.59 9.26
C LEU A 877 -21.04 0.46 9.28
N THR A 878 -19.81 0.02 9.01
CA THR A 878 -18.64 0.90 8.90
C THR A 878 -18.44 1.29 7.45
N ARG A 879 -18.64 2.57 7.12
CA ARG A 879 -18.61 3.07 5.72
C ARG A 879 -17.87 4.38 5.52
N ASP A 880 -17.28 4.92 6.58
CA ASP A 880 -16.62 6.21 6.54
C ASP A 880 -15.45 6.22 7.52
N LEU A 881 -14.60 7.24 7.43
CA LEU A 881 -13.43 7.36 8.31
C LEU A 881 -13.81 7.61 9.78
N LYS A 882 -14.97 8.25 10.03
CA LYS A 882 -15.44 8.62 11.36
C LYS A 882 -15.81 7.39 12.20
N THR A 883 -16.52 6.45 11.60
CA THR A 883 -16.99 5.21 12.24
C THR A 883 -15.94 4.11 12.21
N TYR A 884 -14.97 4.18 11.30
CA TYR A 884 -13.91 3.17 11.14
C TYR A 884 -12.85 3.22 12.22
N GLY A 885 -12.56 4.40 12.79
CA GLY A 885 -11.62 4.53 13.90
C GLY A 885 -10.15 4.35 13.50
N ALA A 886 -9.77 4.79 12.30
CA ALA A 886 -8.35 4.81 11.91
C ALA A 886 -7.55 5.77 12.81
N PRO A 887 -6.30 5.44 13.20
CA PRO A 887 -5.55 6.26 14.12
C PRO A 887 -5.24 7.67 13.61
N LYS A 888 -5.35 8.63 14.53
CA LYS A 888 -4.92 10.02 14.36
C LYS A 888 -3.73 10.36 15.27
N ILE A 889 -3.29 11.61 15.27
CA ILE A 889 -2.17 12.05 16.10
C ILE A 889 -2.40 11.75 17.60
N GLY A 890 -3.64 11.82 18.09
CA GLY A 890 -3.97 11.49 19.48
C GLY A 890 -3.76 10.01 19.85
N ASP A 891 -3.65 9.13 18.86
CA ASP A 891 -3.44 7.69 19.06
C ASP A 891 -1.96 7.28 18.95
N ILE A 892 -1.07 8.23 18.66
CA ILE A 892 0.37 7.96 18.54
C ILE A 892 0.92 7.38 19.86
N PRO A 893 1.83 6.39 19.81
CA PRO A 893 2.52 5.95 21.02
C PRO A 893 3.20 7.12 21.75
N ARG A 894 3.21 7.08 23.08
CA ARG A 894 3.87 8.14 23.87
C ARG A 894 5.37 8.22 23.59
N ASP A 895 6.02 7.09 23.35
CA ASP A 895 7.39 7.01 22.85
C ASP A 895 7.42 6.11 21.61
N PHE A 896 7.52 6.71 20.43
CA PHE A 896 7.47 6.03 19.14
C PHE A 896 8.80 6.16 18.39
N ARG A 897 9.50 5.04 18.20
CA ARG A 897 10.84 5.04 17.58
C ARG A 897 10.98 3.99 16.49
N ALA A 898 11.64 4.39 15.40
CA ALA A 898 12.04 3.49 14.33
C ALA A 898 13.58 3.44 14.26
N PHE A 899 14.12 2.27 13.95
CA PHE A 899 15.56 2.07 13.81
C PHE A 899 15.85 1.21 12.58
N LEU A 900 16.83 1.65 11.80
CA LEU A 900 17.45 0.87 10.74
C LEU A 900 18.62 0.09 11.33
N VAL A 901 18.64 -1.22 11.15
CA VAL A 901 19.73 -2.11 11.56
C VAL A 901 20.36 -2.69 10.30
N PRO A 902 21.60 -2.32 9.96
CA PRO A 902 22.18 -2.69 8.69
C PRO A 902 22.48 -4.19 8.61
N SER A 903 22.32 -4.74 7.41
CA SER A 903 22.89 -6.01 6.97
C SER A 903 23.44 -5.81 5.54
N ASP A 904 24.11 -6.81 4.99
CA ASP A 904 24.57 -6.76 3.59
C ASP A 904 23.99 -7.94 2.80
N ASP A 905 23.06 -7.65 1.89
CA ASP A 905 22.37 -8.66 1.09
C ASP A 905 22.82 -8.63 -0.37
N LYS A 906 23.21 -9.77 -0.93
CA LYS A 906 23.81 -9.82 -2.27
C LYS A 906 22.81 -9.63 -3.41
N VAL A 907 21.51 -9.75 -3.16
CA VAL A 907 20.50 -9.74 -4.24
C VAL A 907 20.14 -8.32 -4.66
N GLY A 908 19.93 -7.42 -3.70
CA GLY A 908 19.51 -6.06 -3.99
C GLY A 908 20.68 -5.11 -4.31
N PRO A 909 20.40 -3.93 -4.87
CA PRO A 909 21.43 -3.00 -5.29
C PRO A 909 22.20 -2.48 -4.09
N TYR A 910 23.53 -2.60 -4.12
CA TYR A 910 24.43 -2.18 -3.04
C TYR A 910 24.05 -2.73 -1.66
N GLY A 911 23.53 -3.96 -1.57
CA GLY A 911 23.18 -4.53 -0.26
C GLY A 911 21.75 -4.24 0.20
N ALA A 912 20.95 -3.49 -0.57
CA ALA A 912 19.63 -3.04 -0.15
C ALA A 912 18.57 -4.14 -0.17
N LYS A 913 17.66 -4.13 0.80
CA LYS A 913 16.45 -4.95 0.83
C LYS A 913 15.22 -4.04 0.92
N SER A 914 14.03 -4.64 0.91
CA SER A 914 12.79 -3.91 1.06
C SER A 914 12.48 -3.54 2.53
N ILE A 915 11.61 -2.55 2.76
CA ILE A 915 11.30 -2.05 4.13
C ILE A 915 9.81 -1.82 4.40
N SER A 916 9.02 -1.50 3.37
CA SER A 916 7.67 -0.96 3.55
C SER A 916 6.70 -1.96 4.20
N GLU A 917 6.57 -3.18 3.64
CA GLU A 917 5.57 -4.13 4.12
C GLU A 917 5.94 -4.87 5.41
N ILE A 918 7.22 -5.02 5.71
CA ILE A 918 7.61 -5.72 6.93
C ILE A 918 7.10 -5.00 8.18
N ALA A 919 7.08 -3.67 8.17
CA ALA A 919 6.69 -2.84 9.30
C ALA A 919 5.23 -2.99 9.76
N VAL A 920 4.35 -3.63 8.96
CA VAL A 920 2.96 -3.90 9.38
C VAL A 920 2.73 -5.30 9.98
N ASN A 921 3.77 -6.13 10.08
CA ASN A 921 3.62 -7.55 10.40
C ASN A 921 3.64 -7.85 11.91
N GLY A 922 4.13 -6.94 12.76
CA GLY A 922 4.50 -7.25 14.15
C GLY A 922 3.73 -6.50 15.24
N ALA A 923 2.99 -5.43 14.91
CA ALA A 923 2.32 -4.62 15.94
C ALA A 923 1.30 -5.42 16.76
N SER A 924 0.43 -6.18 16.10
CA SER A 924 -0.62 -6.92 16.78
C SER A 924 -0.12 -7.97 17.78
N PRO A 925 0.80 -8.88 17.43
CA PRO A 925 1.34 -9.82 18.42
C PRO A 925 2.18 -9.13 19.50
N ALA A 926 2.97 -8.09 19.18
CA ALA A 926 3.75 -7.37 20.18
C ALA A 926 2.84 -6.67 21.22
N ILE A 927 1.76 -6.03 20.77
CA ILE A 927 0.78 -5.39 21.66
C ILE A 927 -0.01 -6.44 22.46
N ALA A 928 -0.50 -7.51 21.83
CA ALA A 928 -1.28 -8.55 22.52
C ALA A 928 -0.49 -9.24 23.64
N THR A 929 0.78 -9.57 23.38
CA THR A 929 1.66 -10.18 24.39
C THR A 929 1.99 -9.20 25.52
N ALA A 930 2.14 -7.91 25.21
CA ALA A 930 2.30 -6.87 26.22
C ALA A 930 1.05 -6.71 27.10
N ILE A 931 -0.16 -6.79 26.51
CA ILE A 931 -1.44 -6.78 27.25
C ILE A 931 -1.51 -7.99 28.18
N HIS A 932 -1.13 -9.17 27.71
CA HIS A 932 -1.08 -10.37 28.55
C HIS A 932 -0.05 -10.21 29.70
N ASP A 933 1.15 -9.69 29.45
CA ASP A 933 2.14 -9.43 30.52
C ASP A 933 1.60 -8.41 31.55
N ALA A 934 0.75 -7.48 31.12
CA ALA A 934 0.14 -6.47 31.99
C ALA A 934 -0.98 -7.03 32.88
N CYS A 935 -1.92 -7.80 32.32
CA CYS A 935 -3.16 -8.18 33.02
C CYS A 935 -3.56 -9.66 32.94
N GLY A 936 -2.74 -10.51 32.32
CA GLY A 936 -2.96 -11.95 32.21
C GLY A 936 -4.02 -12.39 31.20
N VAL A 937 -4.49 -11.49 30.34
CA VAL A 937 -5.54 -11.79 29.34
C VAL A 937 -4.94 -12.17 28.00
N TRP A 938 -5.32 -13.33 27.47
CA TRP A 938 -4.99 -13.76 26.12
C TRP A 938 -6.02 -13.24 25.10
N LEU A 939 -5.62 -12.23 24.32
CA LEU A 939 -6.42 -11.72 23.21
C LEU A 939 -6.06 -12.46 21.92
N ARG A 940 -6.84 -13.50 21.60
CA ARG A 940 -6.62 -14.34 20.40
C ARG A 940 -7.27 -13.80 19.14
N GLU A 941 -7.92 -12.65 19.26
CA GLU A 941 -8.61 -12.00 18.16
C GLU A 941 -8.37 -10.49 18.25
N TRP A 942 -7.68 -9.93 17.25
CA TRP A 942 -7.63 -8.48 17.10
C TRP A 942 -8.91 -7.99 16.42
N HIS A 943 -9.37 -6.75 16.63
CA HIS A 943 -8.73 -5.68 17.41
C HIS A 943 -8.97 -5.79 18.93
N PHE A 944 -8.15 -5.11 19.72
CA PHE A 944 -8.09 -5.20 21.18
C PHE A 944 -8.94 -4.12 21.84
N THR A 945 -10.14 -4.49 22.29
CA THR A 945 -11.04 -3.53 22.95
C THR A 945 -11.02 -3.62 24.46
N PRO A 946 -11.37 -2.54 25.18
CA PRO A 946 -11.60 -2.58 26.62
C PRO A 946 -12.57 -3.67 27.07
N GLU A 947 -13.66 -3.91 26.31
CA GLU A 947 -14.65 -4.94 26.63
C GLU A 947 -14.05 -6.35 26.55
N LYS A 948 -13.20 -6.63 25.56
CA LYS A 948 -12.51 -7.93 25.46
C LYS A 948 -11.57 -8.14 26.64
N ILE A 949 -10.89 -7.08 27.09
CA ILE A 949 -10.02 -7.13 28.28
C ILE A 949 -10.83 -7.39 29.55
N LEU A 950 -11.91 -6.64 29.79
CA LEU A 950 -12.75 -6.80 30.97
C LEU A 950 -13.40 -8.19 31.04
N ARG A 951 -13.92 -8.70 29.91
CA ARG A 951 -14.42 -10.08 29.81
C ARG A 951 -13.32 -11.10 30.09
N GLY A 952 -12.13 -10.90 29.53
CA GLY A 952 -10.97 -11.76 29.76
C GLY A 952 -10.53 -11.81 31.23
N MET A 953 -10.74 -10.74 31.99
CA MET A 953 -10.51 -10.69 33.44
C MET A 953 -11.71 -11.18 34.28
N GLY A 954 -12.83 -11.56 33.65
CA GLY A 954 -14.06 -11.98 34.35
C GLY A 954 -14.80 -10.83 35.05
N LYS A 955 -14.72 -9.60 34.52
CA LYS A 955 -15.31 -8.37 35.11
C LYS A 955 -16.55 -7.84 34.36
N MET A 956 -17.04 -8.55 33.34
CA MET A 956 -18.23 -8.21 32.55
C MET A 956 -19.13 -9.41 32.34
#